data_AF-A0AAE0DHE0-F1
#
_entry.id   AF-A0AAE0DHE0-F1
#
_cell.length_a   1.000
_cell.length_b   1.000
_cell.length_c   1.000
_cell.angle_alpha   90.00
_cell.angle_beta   90.00
_cell.angle_gamma   90.00
#
_symmetry.space_group_name_H-M   'P 1'
#
loop_
_entity.id
_entity.type
_entity.pdbx_description
1 polymer ?
#
loop_
_entity_poly.entity_id
_entity_poly.type
_entity_poly.pdbx_seq_one_letter_code
_entity_poly.pdbx_strand_id
1 'polypeptide(L)'
;MSEDIMYLFSILHRAKRVEMWRTQILEEESRIEAEKRIKYKGTARIRLKWLHFQWNRPRELDGKNVERLKADFRKDCRRLDEHNHIPAVIDQQSLNAAEELSGVLARQLGYPELVFPAGYQVECLHGRHRIQAAKELGLEWWTVDLYLADVDPDVRICLVEEYANEKKPNDGEIYRKIRHYHFQQNLRFEWRWWSRLKDHGKRCLKQLLGHKELTAALDALRAIPGLWGGMRLHTWNTILAMKCDDVILHYLYHIGDVWGKLLLHDASAMQYVDEVTVSALELRAPRVCTRDADDLRGQVLGGIIFSAFSEQDRVGIWARLQAVDGLIPSLSALFKNLNYLKALVDCMMRLVTPPPDDTVSTALFNAFSDTNQRADRAVLQVTESSFSSSPATSAERADLGVRQLYAYAMRHYLQMPRDLKRKELLARHTTNADRTVLREFADLAERLGFESPEITALKEHPRARGARNPSENSKPLLVTDGAGVKKKRRCGLPSIEEYVEDRESLFIHHLHNLDEEQGEGITSFFVRKSIYSAFFGKPSSLPLGELHPRDVATGEGQELERQERERQEQLAWQEQLARQEQERQKRARQERAKQEQLAWQEQLARQEQEKQERARQERAKQEQLAKQEQEKQERAKQEQLARQEQEKQERARQEQLAWQEQEKQERARQEQLAWQEQLARQEQLVRQEQEKQERARQEQLARQEQERQERARQEQLARQEQERQERARQEQLARQEQERQERAKQEQLARQEQEKQERARQEQLAWQEQEKQERARQERAKQEQLARQEQEKQERARQEQLARQEQEKQERARQEQLAWQEQLARQEQLARQEQLARQEQERQKRARQERAKQEQLAWQEQLARQEQEKQERARQERAKQEQLAKQEQERQERAKQEQLARQEQEKQERARQEQLAWQEQEKQERARQEQLAWQEQLARQEQLARQEQLARQEQERQERARQERAKQEQLARQEQLERQERARQELERQEQERQEQLEMQERQELERQELEIQKLQKQAQDGRDQEEKAKRIQARKRLQRLKLKKIRRGKPGERRQNLTLEDERRLEDQQIDELLDIDQDIDPEPGEDIHAESSGARLEEASNNTTVRINFKIRDGGIWKPAQTVERSDSSQIEKVAMNWVRGKWRLFNTELRMLAPQQCYDAVIADGTYTILLMRESEIDIDYELLLSAMEIGSKERSKVVDSKLEDLDEIS
;
A
#
# COMPACT_ATOMS: atom_id res chain seq x y z
N MET A 1 -13.48 -24.05 -0.64
CA MET A 1 -14.65 -23.92 0.26
C MET A 1 -14.26 -23.47 1.67
N SER A 2 -13.70 -24.34 2.54
CA SER A 2 -13.42 -23.96 3.94
C SER A 2 -12.34 -22.87 4.06
N GLU A 3 -11.23 -23.02 3.34
CA GLU A 3 -10.10 -22.09 3.41
C GLU A 3 -10.41 -20.72 2.76
N ASP A 4 -11.17 -20.70 1.65
CA ASP A 4 -11.59 -19.45 0.99
C ASP A 4 -12.52 -18.62 1.87
N ILE A 5 -13.43 -19.26 2.62
CA ILE A 5 -14.33 -18.59 3.56
C ILE A 5 -13.54 -18.06 4.76
N MET A 6 -12.58 -18.83 5.29
CA MET A 6 -11.66 -18.35 6.33
C MET A 6 -10.79 -17.18 5.85
N TYR A 7 -10.32 -17.22 4.60
CA TYR A 7 -9.54 -16.16 3.98
C TYR A 7 -10.38 -14.89 3.79
N LEU A 8 -11.61 -15.00 3.27
CA LEU A 8 -12.56 -13.90 3.13
C LEU A 8 -12.98 -13.32 4.49
N PHE A 9 -13.22 -14.14 5.51
CA PHE A 9 -13.44 -13.67 6.89
C PHE A 9 -12.21 -12.92 7.41
N SER A 10 -11.00 -13.41 7.15
CA SER A 10 -9.77 -12.70 7.54
C SER A 10 -9.65 -11.33 6.85
N ILE A 11 -10.06 -11.22 5.58
CA ILE A 11 -10.05 -9.98 4.80
C ILE A 11 -11.13 -9.02 5.33
N LEU A 12 -12.37 -9.47 5.53
CA LEU A 12 -13.46 -8.66 6.09
C LEU A 12 -13.16 -8.19 7.51
N HIS A 13 -12.59 -9.05 8.35
CA HIS A 13 -12.18 -8.69 9.72
C HIS A 13 -10.91 -7.81 9.74
N ARG A 14 -10.13 -7.78 8.66
CA ARG A 14 -9.03 -6.83 8.45
C ARG A 14 -9.55 -5.48 7.94
N ALA A 15 -10.54 -5.48 7.04
CA ALA A 15 -11.21 -4.29 6.53
C ALA A 15 -11.96 -3.56 7.67
N LYS A 16 -12.85 -4.25 8.40
CA LYS A 16 -13.57 -3.67 9.56
C LYS A 16 -12.64 -3.12 10.65
N ARG A 17 -11.50 -3.78 10.90
CA ARG A 17 -10.48 -3.23 11.83
C ARG A 17 -9.78 -1.98 11.28
N VAL A 18 -9.46 -1.94 10.00
CA VAL A 18 -8.88 -0.75 9.35
C VAL A 18 -9.88 0.42 9.35
N GLU A 19 -11.18 0.12 9.20
CA GLU A 19 -12.25 1.12 9.21
C GLU A 19 -12.52 1.68 10.61
N MET A 20 -12.70 0.84 11.64
CA MET A 20 -12.78 1.29 13.05
C MET A 20 -11.52 2.06 13.49
N TRP A 21 -10.34 1.64 13.02
CA TRP A 21 -9.09 2.33 13.33
C TRP A 21 -9.00 3.71 12.64
N ARG A 22 -9.57 3.87 11.44
CA ARG A 22 -9.68 5.17 10.76
C ARG A 22 -10.66 6.11 11.47
N THR A 23 -11.82 5.62 11.92
CA THR A 23 -12.79 6.46 12.65
C THR A 23 -12.23 6.92 13.99
N GLN A 24 -11.60 6.03 14.76
CA GLN A 24 -10.91 6.38 16.01
C GLN A 24 -9.82 7.45 15.81
N ILE A 25 -9.03 7.35 14.73
CA ILE A 25 -8.02 8.38 14.41
C ILE A 25 -8.66 9.72 14.09
N LEU A 26 -9.75 9.76 13.31
CA LEU A 26 -10.43 11.00 12.94
C LEU A 26 -11.10 11.69 14.14
N GLU A 27 -11.71 10.91 15.04
CA GLU A 27 -12.27 11.40 16.30
C GLU A 27 -11.18 11.99 17.20
N GLU A 28 -10.05 11.31 17.33
CA GLU A 28 -8.94 11.75 18.18
C GLU A 28 -8.12 12.89 17.54
N GLU A 29 -8.06 12.98 16.21
CA GLU A 29 -7.57 14.15 15.47
C GLU A 29 -8.45 15.37 15.73
N SER A 30 -9.77 15.19 15.65
CA SER A 30 -10.74 16.25 15.96
C SER A 30 -10.65 16.71 17.41
N ARG A 31 -10.47 15.78 18.37
CA ARG A 31 -10.25 16.09 19.80
C ARG A 31 -9.02 16.97 20.01
N ILE A 32 -7.85 16.54 19.51
CA ILE A 32 -6.59 17.26 19.68
C ILE A 32 -6.64 18.63 18.99
N GLU A 33 -7.22 18.72 17.80
CA GLU A 33 -7.31 19.98 17.06
C GLU A 33 -8.28 20.97 17.72
N ALA A 34 -9.40 20.49 18.26
CA ALA A 34 -10.30 21.31 19.07
C ALA A 34 -9.59 21.84 20.33
N GLU A 35 -8.84 20.99 21.04
CA GLU A 35 -8.12 21.41 22.24
C GLU A 35 -6.98 22.38 21.93
N LYS A 36 -6.18 22.13 20.88
CA LYS A 36 -5.16 23.09 20.40
C LYS A 36 -5.75 24.49 20.24
N ARG A 37 -6.93 24.60 19.61
CA ARG A 37 -7.64 25.88 19.39
C ARG A 37 -8.12 26.54 20.69
N ILE A 38 -8.57 25.75 21.67
CA ILE A 38 -9.02 26.25 22.99
C ILE A 38 -7.84 26.76 23.83
N LYS A 39 -6.72 26.02 23.80
CA LYS A 39 -5.54 26.25 24.64
C LYS A 39 -4.57 27.27 24.07
N TYR A 40 -4.61 27.51 22.76
CA TYR A 40 -3.88 28.57 22.07
C TYR A 40 -4.38 29.96 22.48
N LYS A 41 -3.44 30.89 22.73
CA LYS A 41 -3.72 32.27 23.20
C LYS A 41 -3.19 33.37 22.29
N GLY A 42 -2.49 33.02 21.20
CA GLY A 42 -1.99 33.94 20.19
C GLY A 42 -0.50 33.76 19.89
N THR A 43 -0.01 34.49 18.89
CA THR A 43 1.39 34.50 18.49
C THR A 43 2.02 35.84 18.83
N ALA A 44 3.16 35.83 19.52
CA ALA A 44 3.89 37.02 19.92
C ALA A 44 5.37 37.00 19.51
N ARG A 45 5.98 38.17 19.40
CA ARG A 45 7.44 38.33 19.31
C ARG A 45 8.02 38.34 20.72
N ILE A 46 8.94 37.43 21.01
CA ILE A 46 9.56 37.30 22.33
C ILE A 46 11.09 37.36 22.18
N ARG A 47 11.75 38.09 23.09
CA ARG A 47 13.21 38.26 23.08
C ARG A 47 13.93 36.97 23.44
N LEU A 48 15.04 36.67 22.76
CA LEU A 48 15.75 35.38 22.88
C LEU A 48 16.29 35.07 24.29
N LYS A 49 16.39 36.09 25.15
CA LYS A 49 16.82 35.99 26.56
C LYS A 49 15.78 35.32 27.48
N TRP A 50 14.53 35.23 27.07
CA TRP A 50 13.42 34.68 27.87
C TRP A 50 12.92 33.32 27.40
N LEU A 51 13.46 32.82 26.28
CA LEU A 51 13.11 31.51 25.73
C LEU A 51 13.97 30.43 26.40
N HIS A 52 13.33 29.53 27.16
CA HIS A 52 13.95 28.41 27.85
C HIS A 52 13.59 27.07 27.20
N PHE A 53 14.52 26.13 27.24
CA PHE A 53 14.33 24.76 26.73
C PHE A 53 14.75 23.76 27.80
N GLN A 54 13.81 22.92 28.24
CA GLN A 54 14.12 21.84 29.19
C GLN A 54 15.12 20.84 28.58
N TRP A 55 16.08 20.39 29.39
CA TRP A 55 17.19 19.53 28.93
C TRP A 55 16.73 18.12 28.47
N ASN A 56 15.55 17.66 28.90
CA ASN A 56 15.10 16.27 28.79
C ASN A 56 14.14 15.99 27.60
N ARG A 57 14.13 16.80 26.53
CA ARG A 57 13.26 16.59 25.35
C ARG A 57 14.01 16.79 24.02
N PRO A 58 13.60 16.11 22.93
CA PRO A 58 14.21 14.89 22.42
C PRO A 58 15.46 15.12 21.54
N ARG A 59 15.97 16.35 21.43
CA ARG A 59 17.03 16.71 20.48
C ARG A 59 18.07 17.63 21.12
N GLU A 60 19.22 17.03 21.42
CA GLU A 60 20.47 17.73 21.70
C GLU A 60 20.81 18.75 20.61
N LEU A 61 21.64 19.72 20.99
CA LEU A 61 22.00 20.86 20.15
C LEU A 61 23.14 20.45 19.19
N ASP A 62 22.76 20.08 17.97
CA ASP A 62 23.68 19.70 16.90
C ASP A 62 24.29 20.95 16.24
N GLY A 63 25.58 21.20 16.50
CA GLY A 63 26.34 22.30 15.93
C GLY A 63 26.33 22.35 14.39
N LYS A 64 26.25 21.21 13.69
CA LYS A 64 26.14 21.20 12.21
C LYS A 64 24.77 21.69 11.74
N ASN A 65 23.72 21.36 12.49
CA ASN A 65 22.38 21.85 12.21
C ASN A 65 22.26 23.35 12.55
N VAL A 66 22.89 23.80 13.64
CA VAL A 66 23.01 25.22 13.97
C VAL A 66 23.77 25.98 12.88
N GLU A 67 24.92 25.50 12.40
CA GLU A 67 25.64 26.15 11.30
C GLU A 67 24.87 26.16 9.97
N ARG A 68 24.13 25.09 9.66
CA ARG A 68 23.23 25.08 8.50
C ARG A 68 22.14 26.15 8.65
N LEU A 69 21.45 26.20 9.79
CA LEU A 69 20.43 27.21 10.06
C LEU A 69 21.03 28.62 10.06
N LYS A 70 22.27 28.82 10.53
CA LYS A 70 22.99 30.09 10.42
C LYS A 70 23.24 30.48 8.96
N ALA A 71 23.65 29.53 8.11
CA ALA A 71 23.83 29.75 6.68
C ALA A 71 22.52 30.03 5.94
N ASP A 72 21.42 29.38 6.34
CA ASP A 72 20.09 29.57 5.78
C ASP A 72 19.51 30.93 6.21
N PHE A 73 19.56 31.27 7.51
CA PHE A 73 19.12 32.57 8.05
C PHE A 73 19.95 33.76 7.53
N ARG A 74 21.23 33.56 7.17
CA ARG A 74 22.04 34.58 6.48
C ARG A 74 21.57 34.86 5.04
N LYS A 75 20.84 33.93 4.41
CA LYS A 75 20.28 34.10 3.06
C LYS A 75 18.84 34.62 3.11
N ASP A 76 17.99 34.00 3.94
CA ASP A 76 16.58 34.34 4.06
C ASP A 76 16.05 33.93 5.46
N CYS A 77 15.84 34.91 6.36
CA CYS A 77 15.43 34.68 7.74
C CYS A 77 13.93 34.97 7.95
N ARG A 78 13.06 34.10 7.42
CA ARG A 78 11.60 34.24 7.51
C ARG A 78 11.04 33.92 8.90
N ARG A 79 11.33 34.77 9.88
CA ARG A 79 10.86 34.62 11.28
C ARG A 79 9.34 34.72 11.44
N LEU A 80 8.64 35.38 10.51
CA LEU A 80 7.18 35.56 10.53
C LEU A 80 6.42 34.46 9.77
N ASP A 81 7.13 33.52 9.14
CA ASP A 81 6.53 32.36 8.47
C ASP A 81 6.10 31.35 9.53
N GLU A 82 4.86 30.89 9.48
CA GLU A 82 4.24 29.96 10.44
C GLU A 82 5.10 28.70 10.66
N HIS A 83 5.77 28.23 9.59
CA HIS A 83 6.67 27.08 9.65
C HIS A 83 7.90 27.28 10.56
N ASN A 84 8.23 28.53 10.91
CA ASN A 84 9.34 28.94 11.75
C ASN A 84 8.94 29.44 13.14
N HIS A 85 7.64 29.48 13.45
CA HIS A 85 7.20 29.78 14.81
C HIS A 85 7.65 28.70 15.80
N ILE A 86 7.64 29.06 17.08
CA ILE A 86 7.99 28.15 18.18
C ILE A 86 6.81 28.08 19.15
N PRO A 87 6.19 26.91 19.36
CA PRO A 87 5.18 26.73 20.39
C PRO A 87 5.85 26.71 21.76
N ALA A 88 5.27 27.47 22.68
CA ALA A 88 5.69 27.53 24.06
C ALA A 88 4.48 27.44 24.99
N VAL A 89 4.71 26.93 26.20
CA VAL A 89 3.69 26.84 27.23
C VAL A 89 3.88 27.94 28.27
N ILE A 90 2.75 28.51 28.70
CA ILE A 90 2.69 29.61 29.66
C ILE A 90 1.48 29.45 30.59
N ASP A 91 1.63 29.79 31.86
CA ASP A 91 0.53 29.87 32.81
C ASP A 91 -0.32 31.14 32.58
N GLN A 92 -1.64 31.05 32.80
CA GLN A 92 -2.56 32.16 32.51
C GLN A 92 -2.24 33.43 33.34
N GLN A 93 -1.67 33.29 34.53
CA GLN A 93 -1.30 34.43 35.39
C GLN A 93 -0.13 35.21 34.79
N SER A 94 0.94 34.52 34.38
CA SER A 94 2.12 35.14 33.76
C SER A 94 1.83 35.67 32.35
N LEU A 95 0.90 35.06 31.61
CA LEU A 95 0.42 35.61 30.34
C LEU A 95 -0.28 36.96 30.58
N ASN A 96 -1.22 37.03 31.53
CA ASN A 96 -1.92 38.28 31.85
C ASN A 96 -0.93 39.37 32.31
N ALA A 97 0.02 39.03 33.17
CA ALA A 97 1.05 39.96 33.63
C ALA A 97 1.96 40.47 32.49
N ALA A 98 2.25 39.62 31.49
CA ALA A 98 2.99 40.03 30.31
C ALA A 98 2.16 40.93 29.39
N GLU A 99 0.88 40.63 29.17
CA GLU A 99 -0.02 41.49 28.39
C GLU A 99 -0.17 42.88 29.04
N GLU A 100 -0.32 42.94 30.37
CA GLU A 100 -0.41 44.19 31.14
C GLU A 100 0.89 45.02 31.08
N LEU A 101 2.06 44.38 31.29
CA LEU A 101 3.37 45.03 31.17
C LEU A 101 3.68 45.53 29.75
N SER A 102 3.10 44.90 28.73
CA SER A 102 3.35 45.25 27.32
C SER A 102 2.35 46.27 26.77
N GLY A 103 1.18 46.43 27.43
CA GLY A 103 0.07 47.20 26.89
C GLY A 103 -0.58 46.61 25.63
N VAL A 104 -0.29 45.34 25.32
CA VAL A 104 -0.74 44.63 24.10
C VAL A 104 -1.13 43.19 24.42
N LEU A 105 -2.16 42.70 23.75
CA LEU A 105 -2.68 41.34 23.95
C LEU A 105 -2.03 40.37 22.95
N ALA A 106 -1.67 39.17 23.37
CA ALA A 106 -1.05 38.14 22.51
C ALA A 106 -1.90 37.77 21.28
N ARG A 107 -3.21 38.01 21.35
CA ARG A 107 -4.20 37.80 20.27
C ARG A 107 -4.36 38.99 19.29
N GLN A 108 -3.60 40.07 19.43
CA GLN A 108 -3.66 41.20 18.48
C GLN A 108 -2.99 40.85 17.15
N LEU A 109 -3.56 41.36 16.05
CA LEU A 109 -3.01 41.20 14.70
C LEU A 109 -1.65 41.88 14.58
N GLY A 110 -0.68 41.21 13.92
CA GLY A 110 0.64 41.78 13.63
C GLY A 110 1.79 41.35 14.55
N TYR A 111 1.64 40.26 15.32
CA TYR A 111 2.68 39.69 16.17
C TYR A 111 3.25 40.69 17.21
N PRO A 112 2.47 41.05 18.25
CA PRO A 112 2.89 42.00 19.29
C PRO A 112 4.18 41.54 20.01
N GLU A 113 5.02 42.49 20.45
CA GLU A 113 6.18 42.16 21.30
C GLU A 113 5.73 42.07 22.76
N LEU A 114 5.94 40.91 23.39
CA LEU A 114 5.58 40.70 24.80
C LEU A 114 6.78 40.87 25.74
N VAL A 115 6.56 41.65 26.79
CA VAL A 115 7.48 42.04 27.86
C VAL A 115 7.12 41.28 29.14
N PHE A 116 8.01 40.37 29.55
CA PHE A 116 7.86 39.56 30.76
C PHE A 116 8.60 40.17 31.95
N PRO A 117 8.21 39.85 33.21
CA PRO A 117 8.93 40.27 34.41
C PRO A 117 10.40 39.85 34.41
N ALA A 118 11.25 40.61 35.09
CA ALA A 118 12.66 40.30 35.23
C ALA A 118 12.86 38.95 35.93
N GLY A 119 13.57 38.02 35.27
CA GLY A 119 13.82 36.66 35.76
C GLY A 119 12.83 35.59 35.27
N TYR A 120 11.70 35.96 34.68
CA TYR A 120 10.76 34.98 34.10
C TYR A 120 11.33 34.32 32.84
N GLN A 121 11.01 33.04 32.64
CA GLN A 121 11.42 32.25 31.47
C GLN A 121 10.22 31.47 30.92
N VAL A 122 9.97 31.64 29.62
CA VAL A 122 8.91 30.97 28.87
C VAL A 122 9.42 29.59 28.43
N GLU A 123 8.68 28.51 28.76
CA GLU A 123 9.07 27.14 28.38
C GLU A 123 8.72 26.85 26.92
N CYS A 124 9.71 26.86 26.03
CA CYS A 124 9.56 26.50 24.64
C CYS A 124 9.60 24.98 24.44
N LEU A 125 8.61 24.43 23.73
CA LEU A 125 8.47 22.98 23.52
C LEU A 125 9.48 22.41 22.50
N HIS A 126 9.90 23.20 21.51
CA HIS A 126 10.94 22.86 20.52
C HIS A 126 11.56 24.10 19.87
N GLY A 127 12.55 23.91 18.99
CA GLY A 127 13.18 25.01 18.23
C GLY A 127 14.49 25.53 18.83
N ARG A 128 15.06 24.80 19.81
CA ARG A 128 16.37 25.09 20.44
C ARG A 128 17.48 25.40 19.42
N HIS A 129 17.51 24.69 18.30
CA HIS A 129 18.48 24.91 17.22
C HIS A 129 18.29 26.27 16.52
N ARG A 130 17.04 26.67 16.21
CA ARG A 130 16.71 27.99 15.65
C ARG A 130 17.14 29.10 16.60
N ILE A 131 16.81 28.99 17.88
CA ILE A 131 17.14 30.01 18.87
C ILE A 131 18.64 30.10 19.10
N GLN A 132 19.38 28.99 19.08
CA GLN A 132 20.84 29.04 19.16
C GLN A 132 21.45 29.69 17.91
N ALA A 133 21.03 29.28 16.71
CA ALA A 133 21.46 29.90 15.45
C ALA A 133 21.16 31.41 15.44
N ALA A 134 20.00 31.81 15.93
CA ALA A 134 19.58 33.20 16.05
C ALA A 134 20.44 33.99 17.05
N LYS A 135 20.77 33.42 18.23
CA LYS A 135 21.70 34.01 19.20
C LYS A 135 23.09 34.22 18.61
N GLU A 136 23.61 33.24 17.89
CA GLU A 136 24.93 33.30 17.24
C GLU A 136 24.99 34.24 16.01
N LEU A 137 23.83 34.66 15.48
CA LEU A 137 23.73 35.71 14.46
C LEU A 137 23.42 37.10 15.05
N GLY A 138 23.27 37.22 16.38
CA GLY A 138 22.92 38.49 17.02
C GLY A 138 21.47 38.94 16.83
N LEU A 139 20.53 38.02 16.56
CA LEU A 139 19.11 38.35 16.46
C LEU A 139 18.50 38.55 17.86
N GLU A 140 17.64 39.55 18.00
CA GLU A 140 17.10 39.95 19.32
C GLU A 140 15.83 39.18 19.75
N TRP A 141 15.00 38.76 18.78
CA TRP A 141 13.67 38.19 19.00
C TRP A 141 13.30 37.08 18.01
N TRP A 142 12.37 36.22 18.43
CA TRP A 142 11.73 35.19 17.62
C TRP A 142 10.21 35.19 17.78
N THR A 143 9.50 34.59 16.83
CA THR A 143 8.03 34.47 16.83
C THR A 143 7.61 33.21 17.57
N VAL A 144 6.69 33.33 18.53
CA VAL A 144 6.34 32.28 19.48
C VAL A 144 4.82 32.15 19.59
N ASP A 145 4.31 30.93 19.40
CA ASP A 145 2.91 30.58 19.59
C ASP A 145 2.68 30.18 21.05
N LEU A 146 1.76 30.85 21.73
CA LEU A 146 1.54 30.67 23.16
C LEU A 146 0.34 29.76 23.43
N TYR A 147 0.60 28.68 24.17
CA TYR A 147 -0.39 27.72 24.65
C TYR A 147 -0.43 27.73 26.18
N LEU A 148 -1.57 27.44 26.79
CA LEU A 148 -1.64 27.30 28.24
C LEU A 148 -0.86 26.08 28.74
N ALA A 149 -0.24 26.20 29.92
CA ALA A 149 0.53 25.13 30.55
C ALA A 149 -0.29 23.91 30.98
N ASP A 150 -1.62 24.06 31.09
CA ASP A 150 -2.59 23.00 31.44
C ASP A 150 -3.13 22.25 30.20
N VAL A 151 -2.37 22.25 29.10
CA VAL A 151 -2.67 21.53 27.86
C VAL A 151 -2.55 20.01 28.06
N ASP A 152 -3.45 19.23 27.45
CA ASP A 152 -3.43 17.77 27.51
C ASP A 152 -2.06 17.17 27.05
N PRO A 153 -1.61 16.06 27.67
CA PRO A 153 -0.35 15.41 27.31
C PRO A 153 -0.21 15.03 25.84
N ASP A 154 -1.26 14.56 25.17
CA ASP A 154 -1.24 14.19 23.75
C ASP A 154 -1.14 15.44 22.86
N VAL A 155 -1.79 16.54 23.25
CA VAL A 155 -1.62 17.83 22.57
C VAL A 155 -0.19 18.35 22.74
N ARG A 156 0.40 18.26 23.96
CA ARG A 156 1.79 18.63 24.22
C ARG A 156 2.77 17.76 23.42
N ILE A 157 2.50 16.46 23.27
CA ILE A 157 3.27 15.54 22.41
C ILE A 157 3.10 15.95 20.94
N CYS A 158 1.88 16.26 20.50
CA CYS A 158 1.63 16.75 19.15
C CYS A 158 2.50 17.98 18.84
N LEU A 159 2.41 19.03 19.65
CA LEU A 159 3.18 20.27 19.48
C LEU A 159 4.70 20.02 19.44
N VAL A 160 5.23 19.17 20.33
CA VAL A 160 6.67 18.80 20.35
C VAL A 160 7.10 18.06 19.06
N GLU A 161 6.26 17.19 18.50
CA GLU A 161 6.64 16.29 17.40
C GLU A 161 6.27 16.77 16.00
N GLU A 162 5.28 17.66 15.87
CA GLU A 162 4.69 18.15 14.63
C GLU A 162 5.68 18.97 13.79
N TYR A 163 6.47 19.81 14.45
CA TYR A 163 7.44 20.72 13.82
C TYR A 163 8.89 20.19 13.85
N ALA A 164 9.07 18.88 14.04
CA ALA A 164 10.39 18.22 13.96
C ALA A 164 11.02 18.25 12.54
N ASN A 165 10.39 18.94 11.58
CA ASN A 165 10.75 19.04 10.17
C ASN A 165 12.11 19.71 9.89
N GLU A 166 12.71 20.41 10.86
CA GLU A 166 14.03 21.02 10.69
C GLU A 166 15.12 20.01 10.33
N LYS A 167 15.11 18.85 10.99
CA LYS A 167 16.07 17.75 10.78
C LYS A 167 15.28 16.45 10.71
N LYS A 168 15.36 15.77 9.56
CA LYS A 168 14.72 14.47 9.36
C LYS A 168 15.17 13.53 10.50
N PRO A 169 14.23 12.88 11.23
CA PRO A 169 14.60 11.96 12.29
C PRO A 169 15.44 10.81 11.73
N ASN A 170 16.44 10.37 12.50
CA ASN A 170 17.27 9.23 12.12
C ASN A 170 16.49 7.91 12.31
N ASP A 171 16.97 6.83 11.68
CA ASP A 171 16.30 5.52 11.71
C ASP A 171 16.11 4.99 13.16
N GLY A 172 16.96 5.40 14.11
CA GLY A 172 16.89 5.02 15.52
C GLY A 172 15.90 5.84 16.35
N GLU A 173 15.82 7.16 16.13
CA GLU A 173 14.77 8.02 16.71
C GLU A 173 13.39 7.50 16.31
N ILE A 174 13.23 7.13 15.03
CA ILE A 174 11.99 6.52 14.52
C ILE A 174 11.70 5.18 15.21
N TYR A 175 12.68 4.27 15.28
CA TYR A 175 12.49 2.98 15.95
C TYR A 175 12.11 3.15 17.43
N ARG A 176 12.89 3.93 18.20
CA ARG A 176 12.62 4.17 19.63
C ARG A 176 11.22 4.72 19.86
N LYS A 177 10.76 5.64 19.00
CA LYS A 177 9.44 6.28 19.11
C LYS A 177 8.31 5.32 18.75
N ILE A 178 8.42 4.56 17.67
CA ILE A 178 7.47 3.48 17.34
C ILE A 178 7.37 2.51 18.52
N ARG A 179 8.49 2.00 19.03
CA ARG A 179 8.46 1.09 20.19
C ARG A 179 7.89 1.75 21.45
N HIS A 180 8.26 3.00 21.75
CA HIS A 180 7.72 3.72 22.93
C HIS A 180 6.19 3.81 22.91
N TYR A 181 5.60 4.26 21.81
CA TYR A 181 4.15 4.34 21.67
C TYR A 181 3.47 2.97 21.61
N HIS A 182 4.13 1.97 21.02
CA HIS A 182 3.67 0.59 21.05
C HIS A 182 3.52 0.02 22.47
N PHE A 183 4.53 0.21 23.35
CA PHE A 183 4.45 -0.22 24.75
C PHE A 183 3.43 0.60 25.57
N GLN A 184 3.14 1.84 25.17
CA GLN A 184 2.05 2.65 25.72
C GLN A 184 0.67 2.31 25.12
N GLN A 185 0.60 1.38 24.16
CA GLN A 185 -0.59 1.05 23.37
C GLN A 185 -1.21 2.23 22.59
N ASN A 186 -0.45 3.33 22.41
CA ASN A 186 -0.90 4.50 21.67
C ASN A 186 -0.69 4.30 20.16
N LEU A 187 -1.64 3.61 19.53
CA LEU A 187 -1.60 3.26 18.12
C LEU A 187 -1.48 4.48 17.20
N ARG A 188 -2.09 5.63 17.55
CA ARG A 188 -2.05 6.83 16.72
C ARG A 188 -0.63 7.39 16.60
N PHE A 189 0.05 7.62 17.73
CA PHE A 189 1.44 8.08 17.68
C PHE A 189 2.39 7.01 17.13
N GLU A 190 2.14 5.72 17.39
CA GLU A 190 2.90 4.64 16.74
C GLU A 190 2.82 4.78 15.20
N TRP A 191 1.61 4.89 14.64
CA TRP A 191 1.39 5.03 13.21
C TRP A 191 1.88 6.35 12.62
N ARG A 192 1.85 7.46 13.39
CA ARG A 192 2.45 8.75 13.02
C ARG A 192 3.97 8.64 12.83
N TRP A 193 4.65 7.76 13.58
CA TRP A 193 6.07 7.49 13.37
C TRP A 193 6.33 6.44 12.29
N TRP A 194 5.44 5.45 12.10
CA TRP A 194 5.49 4.56 10.93
C TRP A 194 5.36 5.30 9.59
N SER A 195 4.56 6.37 9.51
CA SER A 195 4.37 7.12 8.27
C SER A 195 5.63 7.88 7.82
N ARG A 196 6.52 8.23 8.75
CA ARG A 196 7.82 8.89 8.49
C ARG A 196 8.83 7.99 7.77
N LEU A 197 8.60 6.68 7.74
CA LEU A 197 9.42 5.73 6.99
C LEU A 197 9.02 5.66 5.51
N LYS A 198 10.02 5.57 4.62
CA LYS A 198 9.78 5.16 3.22
C LYS A 198 9.30 3.70 3.18
N ASP A 199 8.61 3.28 2.13
CA ASP A 199 8.01 1.94 2.06
C ASP A 199 9.01 0.78 2.11
N HIS A 200 10.26 1.02 1.71
CA HIS A 200 11.35 0.10 1.98
C HIS A 200 11.62 -0.03 3.49
N GLY A 201 11.79 1.09 4.20
CA GLY A 201 11.99 1.10 5.66
C GLY A 201 10.80 0.54 6.44
N LYS A 202 9.55 0.80 5.99
CA LYS A 202 8.35 0.15 6.55
C LYS A 202 8.41 -1.37 6.41
N ARG A 203 8.87 -1.91 5.27
CA ARG A 203 9.06 -3.36 5.08
C ARG A 203 10.17 -3.91 5.98
N CYS A 204 11.33 -3.25 6.01
CA CYS A 204 12.46 -3.66 6.86
C CYS A 204 12.03 -3.74 8.34
N LEU A 205 11.33 -2.71 8.83
CA LEU A 205 10.88 -2.67 10.22
C LEU A 205 9.79 -3.72 10.52
N LYS A 206 8.85 -3.95 9.60
CA LYS A 206 7.87 -5.04 9.76
C LYS A 206 8.51 -6.42 9.82
N GLN A 207 9.56 -6.66 9.02
CA GLN A 207 10.33 -7.91 9.09
C GLN A 207 11.08 -8.02 10.41
N LEU A 208 11.82 -6.98 10.82
CA LEU A 208 12.53 -6.94 12.10
C LEU A 208 11.59 -7.22 13.30
N LEU A 209 10.41 -6.60 13.34
CA LEU A 209 9.41 -6.82 14.40
C LEU A 209 8.76 -8.22 14.35
N GLY A 210 8.93 -8.98 13.27
CA GLY A 210 8.62 -10.41 13.22
C GLY A 210 9.63 -11.27 13.98
N HIS A 211 10.90 -10.87 14.01
CA HIS A 211 11.97 -11.55 14.75
C HIS A 211 11.94 -11.09 16.21
N LYS A 212 11.24 -11.85 17.06
CA LYS A 212 10.95 -11.51 18.46
C LYS A 212 12.22 -11.30 19.29
N GLU A 213 13.21 -12.17 19.16
CA GLU A 213 14.46 -12.12 19.93
C GLU A 213 15.31 -10.91 19.55
N LEU A 214 15.53 -10.68 18.25
CA LEU A 214 16.25 -9.50 17.75
C LEU A 214 15.54 -8.20 18.16
N THR A 215 14.20 -8.19 18.13
CA THR A 215 13.40 -7.06 18.63
C THR A 215 13.56 -6.86 20.13
N ALA A 216 13.57 -7.93 20.94
CA ALA A 216 13.77 -7.84 22.38
C ALA A 216 15.18 -7.35 22.76
N ALA A 217 16.22 -7.84 22.08
CA ALA A 217 17.59 -7.39 22.27
C ALA A 217 17.78 -5.92 21.89
N LEU A 218 17.13 -5.45 20.81
CA LEU A 218 17.07 -4.03 20.47
C LEU A 218 16.25 -3.21 21.46
N ASP A 219 15.10 -3.71 21.91
CA ASP A 219 14.24 -3.01 22.89
C ASP A 219 14.98 -2.81 24.22
N ALA A 220 15.82 -3.75 24.65
CA ALA A 220 16.68 -3.61 25.83
C ALA A 220 17.68 -2.42 25.72
N LEU A 221 18.19 -2.13 24.51
CA LEU A 221 19.09 -0.99 24.29
C LEU A 221 18.37 0.38 24.28
N ARG A 222 17.04 0.43 24.40
CA ARG A 222 16.29 1.71 24.37
C ARG A 222 16.50 2.58 25.60
N ALA A 223 17.00 2.01 26.70
CA ALA A 223 17.35 2.74 27.93
C ALA A 223 18.49 3.77 27.71
N ILE A 224 19.32 3.57 26.68
CA ILE A 224 20.50 4.39 26.38
C ILE A 224 20.24 5.18 25.08
N PRO A 225 19.84 6.47 25.13
CA PRO A 225 19.46 7.25 23.95
C PRO A 225 20.55 7.37 22.88
N GLY A 226 21.79 7.67 23.31
CA GLY A 226 22.90 7.98 22.41
C GLY A 226 23.29 6.87 21.44
N LEU A 227 23.03 5.60 21.75
CA LEU A 227 23.32 4.46 20.86
C LEU A 227 22.58 4.55 19.53
N TRP A 228 21.40 5.17 19.52
CA TRP A 228 20.45 5.07 18.42
C TRP A 228 20.76 5.98 17.23
N GLY A 229 21.66 6.97 17.38
CA GLY A 229 22.22 7.70 16.25
C GLY A 229 22.93 6.80 15.22
N GLY A 230 23.41 5.62 15.65
CA GLY A 230 24.02 4.62 14.78
C GLY A 230 23.08 3.67 14.05
N MET A 231 21.78 3.69 14.33
CA MET A 231 20.80 2.72 13.81
C MET A 231 20.59 2.85 12.29
N ARG A 232 20.43 1.71 11.59
CA ARG A 232 20.18 1.65 10.15
C ARG A 232 19.06 0.67 9.81
N LEU A 233 17.82 1.16 9.67
CA LEU A 233 16.65 0.33 9.41
C LEU A 233 16.72 -0.40 8.07
N HIS A 234 17.32 0.22 7.05
CA HIS A 234 17.48 -0.37 5.72
C HIS A 234 18.42 -1.58 5.66
N THR A 235 19.37 -1.71 6.61
CA THR A 235 20.33 -2.83 6.63
C THR A 235 19.70 -4.14 7.14
N TRP A 236 18.52 -4.08 7.78
CA TRP A 236 17.86 -5.27 8.35
C TRP A 236 17.44 -6.30 7.31
N ASN A 237 17.09 -5.90 6.08
CA ASN A 237 16.85 -6.87 5.01
C ASN A 237 18.09 -7.73 4.71
N THR A 238 19.30 -7.16 4.86
CA THR A 238 20.55 -7.91 4.69
C THR A 238 20.82 -8.79 5.91
N ILE A 239 20.58 -8.29 7.13
CA ILE A 239 20.70 -9.06 8.38
C ILE A 239 19.85 -10.33 8.32
N LEU A 240 18.56 -10.19 8.07
CA LEU A 240 17.62 -11.32 8.06
C LEU A 240 17.90 -12.29 6.89
N ALA A 241 18.45 -11.79 5.78
CA ALA A 241 18.89 -12.63 4.67
C ALA A 241 20.21 -13.40 4.93
N MET A 242 21.02 -13.02 5.92
CA MET A 242 22.22 -13.77 6.33
C MET A 242 21.89 -14.99 7.20
N LYS A 243 20.72 -15.02 7.85
CA LYS A 243 20.29 -16.09 8.76
C LYS A 243 21.33 -16.40 9.85
N CYS A 244 21.85 -15.37 10.49
CA CYS A 244 22.87 -15.47 11.54
C CYS A 244 22.43 -14.68 12.80
N ASP A 245 21.15 -14.82 13.15
CA ASP A 245 20.50 -14.05 14.21
C ASP A 245 21.22 -14.22 15.56
N ASP A 246 21.69 -15.43 15.89
CA ASP A 246 22.44 -15.76 17.12
C ASP A 246 23.69 -14.87 17.31
N VAL A 247 24.47 -14.72 16.25
CA VAL A 247 25.73 -13.96 16.23
C VAL A 247 25.47 -12.46 16.37
N ILE A 248 24.33 -12.00 15.86
CA ILE A 248 23.91 -10.60 15.94
C ILE A 248 23.28 -10.31 17.32
N LEU A 249 22.51 -11.24 17.88
CA LEU A 249 22.01 -11.20 19.25
C LEU A 249 23.16 -11.07 20.25
N HIS A 250 24.21 -11.90 20.12
CA HIS A 250 25.40 -11.79 20.96
C HIS A 250 26.01 -10.38 20.92
N TYR A 251 26.17 -9.78 19.73
CA TYR A 251 26.70 -8.41 19.61
C TYR A 251 25.77 -7.38 20.27
N LEU A 252 24.45 -7.50 20.12
CA LEU A 252 23.48 -6.61 20.77
C LEU A 252 23.54 -6.71 22.30
N TYR A 253 23.65 -7.93 22.84
CA TYR A 253 23.85 -8.14 24.28
C TYR A 253 25.20 -7.61 24.75
N HIS A 254 26.27 -7.76 23.96
CA HIS A 254 27.59 -7.19 24.28
C HIS A 254 27.56 -5.65 24.31
N ILE A 255 26.80 -4.97 23.44
CA ILE A 255 26.53 -3.53 23.57
C ILE A 255 25.85 -3.24 24.92
N GLY A 256 24.78 -3.96 25.25
CA GLY A 256 24.04 -3.76 26.51
C GLY A 256 24.89 -3.98 27.75
N ASP A 257 25.76 -5.00 27.73
CA ASP A 257 26.66 -5.37 28.81
C ASP A 257 27.77 -4.34 29.05
N VAL A 258 28.47 -3.89 28.00
CA VAL A 258 29.56 -2.90 28.15
C VAL A 258 29.02 -1.56 28.65
N TRP A 259 27.94 -1.06 28.06
CA TRP A 259 27.32 0.19 28.51
C TRP A 259 26.61 0.05 29.87
N GLY A 260 26.10 -1.15 30.18
CA GLY A 260 25.59 -1.52 31.50
C GLY A 260 26.65 -1.42 32.58
N LYS A 261 27.76 -2.14 32.44
CA LYS A 261 28.89 -2.13 33.36
C LYS A 261 29.48 -0.73 33.55
N LEU A 262 29.59 0.04 32.47
CA LEU A 262 30.07 1.42 32.50
C LEU A 262 29.25 2.33 33.42
N LEU A 263 27.93 2.10 33.50
CA LEU A 263 26.97 2.89 34.27
C LEU A 263 26.32 2.11 35.41
N LEU A 264 26.97 1.03 35.88
CA LEU A 264 26.53 0.20 37.00
C LEU A 264 25.09 -0.35 36.86
N HIS A 265 24.62 -0.51 35.63
CA HIS A 265 23.26 -0.90 35.26
C HIS A 265 22.14 0.03 35.80
N ASP A 266 22.46 1.28 36.19
CA ASP A 266 21.43 2.26 36.58
C ASP A 266 20.66 2.76 35.36
N ALA A 267 19.36 2.46 35.34
CA ALA A 267 18.41 2.87 34.30
C ALA A 267 18.21 4.39 34.23
N SER A 268 18.57 5.14 35.28
CA SER A 268 18.52 6.61 35.31
C SER A 268 19.76 7.18 34.63
N ALA A 269 20.96 6.78 35.07
CA ALA A 269 22.24 7.10 34.44
C ALA A 269 22.24 6.83 32.92
N MET A 270 21.72 5.68 32.49
CA MET A 270 21.63 5.33 31.06
C MET A 270 20.90 6.37 30.20
N GLN A 271 19.88 7.04 30.74
CA GLN A 271 19.10 8.03 30.00
C GLN A 271 19.88 9.33 29.72
N TYR A 272 20.93 9.61 30.50
CA TYR A 272 21.80 10.77 30.33
C TYR A 272 22.94 10.55 29.32
N VAL A 273 23.01 9.38 28.67
CA VAL A 273 24.00 9.09 27.62
C VAL A 273 23.54 9.68 26.29
N ASP A 274 24.21 10.74 25.88
CA ASP A 274 23.99 11.47 24.63
C ASP A 274 24.68 10.84 23.40
N GLU A 275 24.27 11.26 22.19
CA GLU A 275 24.85 10.76 20.92
C GLU A 275 26.33 11.15 20.79
N VAL A 276 26.72 12.30 21.35
CA VAL A 276 28.09 12.83 21.32
C VAL A 276 29.06 11.93 22.11
N THR A 277 28.67 11.52 23.31
CA THR A 277 29.41 10.62 24.20
C THR A 277 29.60 9.25 23.56
N VAL A 278 28.54 8.68 22.98
CA VAL A 278 28.66 7.42 22.21
C VAL A 278 29.58 7.60 21.01
N SER A 279 29.46 8.69 20.25
CA SER A 279 30.30 8.95 19.08
C SER A 279 31.77 9.16 19.44
N ALA A 280 32.07 9.77 20.59
CA ALA A 280 33.42 9.95 21.11
C ALA A 280 34.05 8.61 21.55
N LEU A 281 33.28 7.80 22.29
CA LEU A 281 33.73 6.52 22.85
C LEU A 281 33.79 5.37 21.85
N GLU A 282 32.87 5.27 20.88
CA GLU A 282 32.81 4.10 19.99
C GLU A 282 34.15 3.84 19.29
N LEU A 283 34.52 2.56 19.13
CA LEU A 283 35.76 2.15 18.46
C LEU A 283 37.07 2.67 19.12
N ARG A 284 37.02 3.08 20.40
CA ARG A 284 38.21 3.32 21.24
C ARG A 284 38.47 2.10 22.13
N ALA A 285 39.73 1.84 22.48
CA ALA A 285 40.16 0.75 23.35
C ALA A 285 41.07 1.27 24.48
N PRO A 286 40.53 2.09 25.42
CA PRO A 286 41.33 2.82 26.42
C PRO A 286 42.08 1.94 27.43
N ARG A 287 41.81 0.63 27.50
CA ARG A 287 42.58 -0.32 28.32
C ARG A 287 43.97 -0.64 27.77
N VAL A 288 44.11 -0.69 26.43
CA VAL A 288 45.34 -1.11 25.72
C VAL A 288 46.00 0.03 24.95
N CYS A 289 45.21 1.03 24.54
CA CYS A 289 45.64 2.13 23.69
C CYS A 289 45.81 3.39 24.55
N THR A 290 47.04 3.70 24.95
CA THR A 290 47.35 4.88 25.78
C THR A 290 46.87 6.18 25.12
N ARG A 291 47.02 6.31 23.79
CA ARG A 291 46.52 7.46 23.03
C ARG A 291 45.00 7.60 23.03
N ASP A 292 44.26 6.49 22.97
CA ASP A 292 42.80 6.54 23.16
C ASP A 292 42.45 6.92 24.60
N ALA A 293 43.22 6.44 25.58
CA ALA A 293 43.01 6.74 26.98
C ALA A 293 43.23 8.23 27.27
N ASP A 294 44.34 8.82 26.82
CA ASP A 294 44.63 10.25 27.02
C ASP A 294 43.64 11.15 26.27
N ASP A 295 43.31 10.82 25.01
CA ASP A 295 42.26 11.49 24.23
C ASP A 295 40.95 11.55 25.02
N LEU A 296 40.53 10.43 25.63
CA LEU A 296 39.26 10.32 26.34
C LEU A 296 39.31 10.90 27.75
N ARG A 297 40.43 10.77 28.48
CA ARG A 297 40.59 11.24 29.86
C ARG A 297 40.31 12.74 29.97
N GLY A 298 40.86 13.54 29.05
CA GLY A 298 40.60 14.97 29.00
C GLY A 298 39.13 15.30 28.71
N GLN A 299 38.46 14.52 27.85
CA GLN A 299 37.05 14.73 27.49
C GLN A 299 36.08 14.32 28.62
N VAL A 300 36.36 13.22 29.33
CA VAL A 300 35.53 12.74 30.45
C VAL A 300 35.70 13.62 31.68
N LEU A 301 36.93 13.85 32.13
CA LEU A 301 37.16 14.64 33.35
C LEU A 301 36.77 16.11 33.15
N GLY A 302 37.09 16.68 31.98
CA GLY A 302 36.67 18.02 31.56
C GLY A 302 35.17 18.18 31.28
N GLY A 303 34.35 17.11 31.37
CA GLY A 303 32.90 17.18 31.19
C GLY A 303 32.43 17.50 29.76
N ILE A 304 33.29 17.28 28.75
CA ILE A 304 32.97 17.42 27.33
C ILE A 304 32.05 16.27 26.89
N ILE A 305 32.28 15.08 27.44
CA ILE A 305 31.39 13.92 27.34
C ILE A 305 30.94 13.50 28.74
N PHE A 306 29.78 12.84 28.84
CA PHE A 306 29.06 12.67 30.11
C PHE A 306 28.76 13.99 30.84
N SER A 307 28.48 15.08 30.11
CA SER A 307 28.31 16.42 30.70
C SER A 307 27.16 16.52 31.72
N ALA A 308 26.18 15.62 31.66
CA ALA A 308 25.06 15.52 32.59
C ALA A 308 25.40 14.85 33.94
N PHE A 309 26.58 14.24 34.07
CA PHE A 309 27.04 13.52 35.26
C PHE A 309 27.89 14.44 36.16
N SER A 310 27.89 14.21 37.47
CA SER A 310 28.76 14.96 38.39
C SER A 310 30.24 14.65 38.16
N GLU A 311 31.14 15.51 38.65
CA GLU A 311 32.58 15.26 38.55
C GLU A 311 32.99 13.92 39.21
N GLN A 312 32.39 13.58 40.35
CA GLN A 312 32.63 12.31 41.05
C GLN A 312 32.15 11.11 40.22
N ASP A 313 30.97 11.21 39.59
CA ASP A 313 30.46 10.18 38.70
C ASP A 313 31.39 9.99 37.49
N ARG A 314 31.87 11.08 36.89
CA ARG A 314 32.78 11.04 35.73
C ARG A 314 34.13 10.41 36.07
N VAL A 315 34.65 10.60 37.28
CA VAL A 315 35.85 9.86 37.77
C VAL A 315 35.57 8.36 37.88
N GLY A 316 34.41 7.96 38.41
CA GLY A 316 34.01 6.55 38.48
C GLY A 316 33.78 5.91 37.10
N ILE A 317 33.14 6.65 36.19
CA ILE A 317 32.95 6.26 34.78
C ILE A 317 34.32 6.09 34.09
N TRP A 318 35.26 7.02 34.31
CA TRP A 318 36.60 6.94 33.76
C TRP A 318 37.35 5.67 34.21
N ALA A 319 37.34 5.36 35.51
CA ALA A 319 37.96 4.12 36.01
C ALA A 319 37.37 2.85 35.37
N ARG A 320 36.06 2.84 35.10
CA ARG A 320 35.39 1.73 34.41
C ARG A 320 35.66 1.70 32.90
N LEU A 321 35.84 2.83 32.23
CA LEU A 321 36.28 2.88 30.82
C LEU A 321 37.64 2.19 30.65
N GLN A 322 38.60 2.44 31.56
CA GLN A 322 39.92 1.81 31.51
C GLN A 322 39.89 0.29 31.71
N ALA A 323 38.80 -0.27 32.25
CA ALA A 323 38.62 -1.72 32.41
C ALA A 323 37.97 -2.40 31.19
N VAL A 324 37.43 -1.65 30.22
CA VAL A 324 36.74 -2.22 29.05
C VAL A 324 37.71 -3.05 28.20
N ASP A 325 37.35 -4.32 27.99
CA ASP A 325 38.07 -5.27 27.14
C ASP A 325 37.64 -5.10 25.68
N GLY A 326 38.59 -4.85 24.78
CA GLY A 326 38.33 -4.58 23.36
C GLY A 326 37.93 -3.14 23.01
N LEU A 327 37.35 -2.98 21.81
CA LEU A 327 36.80 -1.72 21.30
C LEU A 327 35.40 -1.48 21.89
N ILE A 328 35.14 -0.27 22.40
CA ILE A 328 33.82 0.10 22.92
C ILE A 328 32.76 -0.05 21.81
N PRO A 329 31.75 -0.92 22.01
CA PRO A 329 30.79 -1.29 20.97
C PRO A 329 29.64 -0.26 20.87
N SER A 330 29.05 -0.15 19.68
CA SER A 330 27.87 0.69 19.41
C SER A 330 27.04 0.10 18.27
N LEU A 331 25.81 0.56 18.09
CA LEU A 331 25.01 0.22 16.90
C LEU A 331 25.72 0.68 15.60
N SER A 332 26.35 1.85 15.60
CA SER A 332 27.12 2.36 14.46
C SER A 332 28.31 1.45 14.11
N ALA A 333 28.99 0.89 15.11
CA ALA A 333 30.03 -0.13 14.93
C ALA A 333 29.46 -1.43 14.36
N LEU A 334 28.38 -1.96 14.96
CA LEU A 334 27.67 -3.16 14.48
C LEU A 334 27.35 -3.04 12.99
N PHE A 335 26.61 -2.00 12.57
CA PHE A 335 26.17 -1.87 11.17
C PHE A 335 27.32 -1.73 10.16
N LYS A 336 28.51 -1.27 10.57
CA LYS A 336 29.72 -1.30 9.72
C LYS A 336 30.33 -2.70 9.69
N ASN A 337 30.41 -3.37 10.84
CA ASN A 337 30.97 -4.71 11.02
C ASN A 337 30.13 -5.81 10.33
N LEU A 338 28.81 -5.61 10.15
CA LEU A 338 27.95 -6.53 9.40
C LEU A 338 28.41 -6.80 7.97
N ASN A 339 29.08 -5.84 7.30
CA ASN A 339 29.62 -6.07 5.95
C ASN A 339 30.76 -7.09 5.97
N TYR A 340 31.54 -7.15 7.06
CA TYR A 340 32.56 -8.16 7.25
C TYR A 340 31.92 -9.50 7.63
N LEU A 341 31.01 -9.50 8.63
CA LEU A 341 30.26 -10.71 9.00
C LEU A 341 29.57 -11.35 7.80
N LYS A 342 28.94 -10.56 6.91
CA LYS A 342 28.32 -11.07 5.68
C LYS A 342 29.28 -11.88 4.83
N ALA A 343 30.50 -11.38 4.62
CA ALA A 343 31.50 -12.10 3.84
C ALA A 343 31.90 -13.43 4.50
N LEU A 344 31.94 -13.49 5.84
CA LEU A 344 32.20 -14.72 6.58
C LEU A 344 31.02 -15.71 6.48
N VAL A 345 29.79 -15.25 6.75
CA VAL A 345 28.58 -16.09 6.71
C VAL A 345 28.29 -16.57 5.28
N ASP A 346 28.60 -15.77 4.25
CA ASP A 346 28.58 -16.20 2.85
C ASP A 346 29.54 -17.37 2.57
N CYS A 347 30.68 -17.45 3.27
CA CYS A 347 31.58 -18.60 3.22
C CYS A 347 30.99 -19.81 3.97
N MET A 348 30.46 -19.60 5.19
CA MET A 348 29.84 -20.68 5.98
C MET A 348 28.67 -21.34 5.23
N MET A 349 27.90 -20.56 4.47
CA MET A 349 26.84 -21.04 3.58
C MET A 349 27.33 -21.81 2.32
N ARG A 350 28.64 -22.13 2.22
CA ARG A 350 29.18 -23.16 1.32
C ARG A 350 29.33 -24.52 2.00
N LEU A 351 29.35 -24.59 3.33
CA LEU A 351 29.40 -25.85 4.09
C LEU A 351 28.01 -26.38 4.46
N VAL A 352 27.00 -25.50 4.57
CA VAL A 352 25.62 -25.87 4.91
C VAL A 352 24.60 -24.98 4.19
N THR A 353 23.44 -25.55 3.82
CA THR A 353 22.26 -24.81 3.37
C THR A 353 21.19 -24.78 4.47
N PRO A 354 21.02 -23.66 5.22
CA PRO A 354 20.03 -23.59 6.29
C PRO A 354 18.57 -23.60 5.77
N PRO A 355 17.69 -24.51 6.27
CA PRO A 355 16.25 -24.54 5.97
C PRO A 355 15.56 -23.20 6.16
N PRO A 356 14.41 -22.92 5.49
CA PRO A 356 13.75 -21.61 5.48
C PRO A 356 13.65 -20.91 6.84
N ASP A 357 13.26 -21.63 7.88
CA ASP A 357 13.00 -21.12 9.23
C ASP A 357 14.20 -21.25 10.20
N ASP A 358 15.38 -21.63 9.69
CA ASP A 358 16.55 -21.97 10.52
C ASP A 358 17.80 -21.11 10.22
N THR A 359 18.73 -21.04 11.19
CA THR A 359 19.97 -20.24 11.12
C THR A 359 21.15 -21.04 10.59
N VAL A 360 22.19 -20.33 10.13
CA VAL A 360 23.49 -20.94 9.76
C VAL A 360 24.13 -21.63 10.97
N SER A 361 23.94 -21.09 12.18
CA SER A 361 24.46 -21.68 13.41
C SER A 361 23.82 -23.03 13.71
N THR A 362 22.48 -23.12 13.67
CA THR A 362 21.76 -24.37 13.87
C THR A 362 22.06 -25.38 12.76
N ALA A 363 22.15 -24.93 11.50
CA ALA A 363 22.48 -25.81 10.38
C ALA A 363 23.89 -26.44 10.53
N LEU A 364 24.87 -25.67 11.03
CA LEU A 364 26.19 -26.19 11.39
C LEU A 364 26.14 -27.13 12.60
N PHE A 365 25.33 -26.81 13.61
CA PHE A 365 25.16 -27.66 14.79
C PHE A 365 24.50 -29.00 14.44
N ASN A 366 23.49 -29.00 13.58
CA ASN A 366 22.84 -30.20 13.04
C ASN A 366 23.77 -31.02 12.13
N ALA A 367 24.76 -30.38 11.50
CA ALA A 367 25.81 -31.05 10.74
C ALA A 367 26.94 -31.60 11.63
N PHE A 368 26.98 -31.31 12.93
CA PHE A 368 28.01 -31.80 13.83
C PHE A 368 27.68 -33.22 14.32
N SER A 369 28.45 -34.21 13.87
CA SER A 369 28.28 -35.63 14.22
C SER A 369 29.41 -36.19 15.09
N ASP A 370 30.48 -35.41 15.33
CA ASP A 370 31.64 -35.74 16.18
C ASP A 370 32.45 -36.99 15.73
N THR A 371 32.11 -37.56 14.57
CA THR A 371 32.62 -38.83 14.02
C THR A 371 34.14 -38.92 13.89
N ASN A 372 34.79 -37.79 13.61
CA ASN A 372 36.23 -37.69 13.36
C ASN A 372 37.04 -37.12 14.54
N GLN A 373 36.41 -36.92 15.72
CA GLN A 373 37.10 -36.44 16.93
C GLN A 373 37.20 -37.54 18.01
N ARG A 374 38.05 -37.32 19.01
CA ARG A 374 38.05 -38.17 20.22
C ARG A 374 37.02 -37.61 21.19
N ALA A 375 36.22 -38.51 21.79
CA ALA A 375 35.06 -38.14 22.61
C ALA A 375 35.37 -37.26 23.85
N ASP A 376 36.65 -37.13 24.24
CA ASP A 376 37.17 -36.34 25.36
C ASP A 376 37.91 -35.04 24.94
N ARG A 377 38.22 -34.83 23.65
CA ARG A 377 39.15 -33.77 23.20
C ARG A 377 38.71 -33.04 21.95
N ALA A 378 38.68 -31.71 22.03
CA ALA A 378 38.60 -30.82 20.88
C ALA A 378 39.90 -30.81 20.07
N VAL A 379 39.76 -30.91 18.75
CA VAL A 379 40.83 -30.61 17.79
C VAL A 379 40.91 -29.09 17.60
N LEU A 380 42.11 -28.50 17.74
CA LEU A 380 42.36 -27.06 17.57
C LEU A 380 43.42 -26.82 16.49
N GLN A 381 43.08 -26.05 15.46
CA GLN A 381 44.03 -25.61 14.43
C GLN A 381 44.97 -24.51 15.00
N VAL A 382 46.27 -24.77 14.94
CA VAL A 382 47.32 -23.86 15.44
C VAL A 382 48.07 -23.19 14.28
N THR A 383 48.27 -23.88 13.17
CA THR A 383 48.76 -23.28 11.91
C THR A 383 47.96 -23.85 10.74
N GLU A 384 48.20 -23.42 9.50
CA GLU A 384 47.49 -23.98 8.35
C GLU A 384 47.67 -25.51 8.22
N SER A 385 48.78 -26.08 8.71
CA SER A 385 49.05 -27.53 8.68
C SER A 385 49.09 -28.23 10.04
N SER A 386 49.20 -27.51 11.17
CA SER A 386 49.35 -28.10 12.52
C SER A 386 48.10 -27.95 13.39
N PHE A 387 47.87 -28.96 14.22
CA PHE A 387 46.70 -29.08 15.09
C PHE A 387 47.14 -29.59 16.47
N SER A 388 46.55 -29.04 17.53
CA SER A 388 46.67 -29.52 18.91
C SER A 388 45.36 -30.17 19.38
N SER A 389 45.40 -30.80 20.54
CA SER A 389 44.21 -31.39 21.18
C SER A 389 44.06 -30.84 22.60
N SER A 390 42.86 -30.39 22.96
CA SER A 390 42.53 -29.89 24.30
C SER A 390 41.35 -30.67 24.88
N PRO A 391 41.29 -30.96 26.19
CA PRO A 391 40.08 -31.49 26.82
C PRO A 391 38.88 -30.58 26.53
N ALA A 392 37.74 -31.16 26.16
CA ALA A 392 36.49 -30.44 25.87
C ALA A 392 35.28 -31.39 25.88
N THR A 393 34.12 -30.91 26.33
CA THR A 393 32.83 -31.60 26.18
C THR A 393 32.34 -31.55 24.72
N SER A 394 31.32 -32.36 24.38
CA SER A 394 30.75 -32.38 23.02
C SER A 394 30.20 -31.01 22.57
N ALA A 395 29.53 -30.28 23.47
CA ALA A 395 29.02 -28.93 23.17
C ALA A 395 30.15 -27.91 22.94
N GLU A 396 31.24 -28.00 23.71
CA GLU A 396 32.44 -27.17 23.51
C GLU A 396 33.18 -27.55 22.23
N ARG A 397 33.23 -28.83 21.85
CA ARG A 397 33.76 -29.25 20.54
C ARG A 397 32.98 -28.65 19.38
N ALA A 398 31.65 -28.63 19.45
CA ALA A 398 30.82 -28.01 18.43
C ALA A 398 31.05 -26.48 18.34
N ASP A 399 31.04 -25.76 19.47
CA ASP A 399 31.30 -24.31 19.52
C ASP A 399 32.72 -23.96 19.04
N LEU A 400 33.76 -24.64 19.54
CA LEU A 400 35.13 -24.45 19.09
C LEU A 400 35.31 -24.84 17.62
N GLY A 401 34.58 -25.83 17.13
CA GLY A 401 34.53 -26.22 15.72
C GLY A 401 33.97 -25.11 14.83
N VAL A 402 32.77 -24.60 15.15
CA VAL A 402 32.15 -23.47 14.43
C VAL A 402 33.04 -22.23 14.46
N ARG A 403 33.63 -21.91 15.62
CA ARG A 403 34.59 -20.81 15.77
C ARG A 403 35.82 -20.96 14.87
N GLN A 404 36.40 -22.16 14.78
CA GLN A 404 37.54 -22.43 13.90
C GLN A 404 37.19 -22.27 12.41
N LEU A 405 35.99 -22.70 12.01
CA LEU A 405 35.50 -22.49 10.65
C LEU A 405 35.29 -20.99 10.34
N TYR A 406 34.78 -20.20 11.30
CA TYR A 406 34.75 -18.74 11.17
C TYR A 406 36.16 -18.12 11.11
N ALA A 407 37.13 -18.60 11.89
CA ALA A 407 38.51 -18.14 11.82
C ALA A 407 39.15 -18.46 10.45
N TYR A 408 38.88 -19.64 9.89
CA TYR A 408 39.28 -19.98 8.51
C TYR A 408 38.60 -19.06 7.49
N ALA A 409 37.29 -18.80 7.62
CA ALA A 409 36.60 -17.83 6.77
C ALA A 409 37.20 -16.41 6.89
N MET A 410 37.62 -15.98 8.08
CA MET A 410 38.32 -14.69 8.28
C MET A 410 39.66 -14.64 7.52
N ARG A 411 40.38 -15.76 7.46
CA ARG A 411 41.61 -15.90 6.65
C ARG A 411 41.34 -15.96 5.13
N HIS A 412 40.19 -16.49 4.70
CA HIS A 412 39.99 -16.92 3.31
C HIS A 412 38.78 -16.32 2.55
N TYR A 413 38.01 -15.39 3.12
CA TYR A 413 36.76 -14.90 2.51
C TYR A 413 36.92 -14.26 1.11
N LEU A 414 38.07 -13.66 0.81
CA LEU A 414 38.34 -13.09 -0.53
C LEU A 414 38.55 -14.17 -1.59
N GLN A 415 38.97 -15.39 -1.21
CA GLN A 415 39.12 -16.53 -2.12
C GLN A 415 37.89 -17.45 -2.13
N MET A 416 36.94 -17.28 -1.20
CA MET A 416 35.71 -18.08 -1.11
C MET A 416 34.39 -17.29 -1.33
N PRO A 417 34.31 -16.25 -2.20
CA PRO A 417 33.08 -15.50 -2.39
C PRO A 417 31.94 -16.43 -2.82
N ARG A 418 30.74 -16.26 -2.25
CA ARG A 418 29.58 -17.09 -2.57
C ARG A 418 29.09 -16.87 -4.00
N ASP A 419 28.62 -17.94 -4.63
CA ASP A 419 28.13 -17.90 -6.02
C ASP A 419 26.88 -17.01 -6.13
N LEU A 420 26.96 -15.96 -6.95
CA LEU A 420 25.87 -14.98 -7.12
C LEU A 420 24.69 -15.55 -7.89
N LYS A 421 23.47 -15.10 -7.56
CA LYS A 421 22.27 -15.50 -8.31
C LYS A 421 22.30 -14.90 -9.72
N ARG A 422 21.74 -15.63 -10.69
CA ARG A 422 21.86 -15.39 -12.16
C ARG A 422 21.58 -13.96 -12.66
N LYS A 423 20.87 -13.11 -11.89
CA LYS A 423 20.60 -11.70 -12.21
C LYS A 423 21.76 -10.74 -11.83
N GLU A 424 22.62 -11.11 -10.90
CA GLU A 424 23.71 -10.24 -10.38
C GLU A 424 25.03 -10.43 -11.16
N LEU A 425 25.20 -11.57 -11.84
CA LEU A 425 26.34 -11.86 -12.72
C LEU A 425 26.50 -10.85 -13.88
N LEU A 426 25.44 -10.12 -14.23
CA LEU A 426 25.44 -9.10 -15.29
C LEU A 426 25.96 -7.73 -14.82
N ALA A 427 26.17 -7.53 -13.51
CA ALA A 427 26.42 -6.20 -12.92
C ALA A 427 27.83 -6.02 -12.32
N ARG A 428 28.61 -7.09 -12.14
CA ARG A 428 29.98 -7.03 -11.60
C ARG A 428 30.86 -8.11 -12.23
N HIS A 429 32.09 -7.76 -12.59
CA HIS A 429 33.14 -8.76 -12.84
C HIS A 429 33.46 -9.47 -11.52
N THR A 430 33.05 -10.72 -11.37
CA THR A 430 33.36 -11.55 -10.20
C THR A 430 34.60 -12.39 -10.43
N THR A 431 35.56 -12.33 -9.51
CA THR A 431 36.58 -13.37 -9.34
C THR A 431 35.90 -14.64 -8.85
N ASN A 432 36.06 -15.75 -9.58
CA ASN A 432 35.54 -17.05 -9.16
C ASN A 432 36.21 -17.51 -7.86
N ALA A 433 35.50 -18.28 -7.04
CA ALA A 433 36.06 -18.87 -5.83
C ALA A 433 37.17 -19.89 -6.14
N ASP A 434 38.19 -19.92 -5.29
CA ASP A 434 39.34 -20.81 -5.39
C ASP A 434 38.93 -22.22 -4.94
N ARG A 435 38.88 -23.16 -5.90
CA ARG A 435 38.45 -24.54 -5.66
C ARG A 435 39.37 -25.29 -4.70
N THR A 436 40.65 -24.95 -4.65
CA THR A 436 41.63 -25.56 -3.73
C THR A 436 41.38 -25.09 -2.30
N VAL A 437 41.16 -23.79 -2.09
CA VAL A 437 40.81 -23.24 -0.77
C VAL A 437 39.46 -23.75 -0.27
N LEU A 438 38.51 -23.99 -1.17
CA LEU A 438 37.22 -24.63 -0.84
C LEU A 438 37.37 -26.11 -0.45
N ARG A 439 38.26 -26.87 -1.10
CA ARG A 439 38.58 -28.24 -0.71
C ARG A 439 39.22 -28.29 0.68
N GLU A 440 40.14 -27.36 0.96
CA GLU A 440 40.80 -27.22 2.27
C GLU A 440 39.79 -26.84 3.38
N PHE A 441 38.80 -25.99 3.07
CA PHE A 441 37.73 -25.64 4.02
C PHE A 441 36.83 -26.84 4.37
N ALA A 442 36.50 -27.68 3.38
CA ALA A 442 35.75 -28.91 3.60
C ALA A 442 36.56 -29.98 4.35
N ASP A 443 37.86 -30.13 4.04
CA ASP A 443 38.76 -31.02 4.78
C ASP A 443 38.95 -30.58 6.24
N LEU A 444 38.92 -29.26 6.53
CA LEU A 444 38.89 -28.74 7.90
C LEU A 444 37.56 -29.04 8.61
N ALA A 445 36.42 -28.82 7.94
CA ALA A 445 35.09 -29.08 8.52
C ALA A 445 34.90 -30.56 8.88
N GLU A 446 35.25 -31.48 7.99
CA GLU A 446 35.20 -32.93 8.25
C GLU A 446 36.08 -33.32 9.45
N ARG A 447 37.31 -32.78 9.52
CA ARG A 447 38.23 -33.04 10.64
C ARG A 447 37.75 -32.49 11.98
N LEU A 448 36.95 -31.41 11.94
CA LEU A 448 36.28 -30.86 13.11
C LEU A 448 34.94 -31.58 13.40
N GLY A 449 34.63 -32.69 12.73
CA GLY A 449 33.43 -33.50 13.02
C GLY A 449 32.13 -32.95 12.43
N PHE A 450 32.21 -32.11 11.38
CA PHE A 450 31.04 -31.65 10.63
C PHE A 450 30.85 -32.47 9.34
N GLU A 451 29.63 -32.92 9.10
CA GLU A 451 29.23 -33.73 7.95
C GLU A 451 27.98 -33.12 7.29
N SER A 452 28.07 -32.85 5.99
CA SER A 452 26.93 -32.37 5.19
C SER A 452 27.07 -32.80 3.72
N PRO A 453 25.97 -32.80 2.94
CA PRO A 453 26.03 -32.99 1.50
C PRO A 453 26.95 -31.97 0.80
N GLU A 454 26.97 -30.72 1.26
CA GLU A 454 27.80 -29.66 0.69
C GLU A 454 29.29 -29.84 1.01
N ILE A 455 29.65 -30.25 2.24
CA ILE A 455 31.02 -30.64 2.61
C ILE A 455 31.48 -31.79 1.70
N THR A 456 30.61 -32.78 1.47
CA THR A 456 30.90 -33.92 0.61
C THR A 456 31.11 -33.49 -0.84
N ALA A 457 30.28 -32.59 -1.38
CA ALA A 457 30.41 -32.08 -2.74
C ALA A 457 31.67 -31.22 -2.94
N LEU A 458 32.02 -30.36 -1.97
CA LEU A 458 33.26 -29.58 -2.02
C LEU A 458 34.52 -30.46 -2.01
N LYS A 459 34.42 -31.70 -1.50
CA LYS A 459 35.50 -32.68 -1.57
C LYS A 459 35.76 -33.22 -2.99
N GLU A 460 34.88 -33.01 -3.97
CA GLU A 460 35.18 -33.39 -5.37
C GLU A 460 36.23 -32.47 -6.03
N HIS A 461 36.58 -31.35 -5.40
CA HIS A 461 37.61 -30.43 -5.89
C HIS A 461 39.05 -30.96 -5.65
N PRO A 462 40.00 -30.61 -6.53
CA PRO A 462 41.38 -31.06 -6.42
C PRO A 462 42.06 -30.47 -5.18
N ARG A 463 42.86 -31.30 -4.48
CA ARG A 463 43.77 -30.83 -3.41
C ARG A 463 44.93 -30.03 -3.99
N ALA A 464 45.43 -29.07 -3.21
CA ALA A 464 46.59 -28.27 -3.58
C ALA A 464 47.84 -29.15 -3.74
N ARG A 465 48.66 -28.85 -4.76
CA ARG A 465 49.97 -29.49 -4.96
C ARG A 465 51.05 -28.65 -4.31
N GLY A 466 51.58 -29.14 -3.18
CA GLY A 466 52.75 -28.58 -2.50
C GLY A 466 52.41 -27.83 -1.23
N ALA A 467 53.12 -28.15 -0.15
CA ALA A 467 53.01 -27.44 1.11
C ALA A 467 53.51 -25.99 0.95
N ARG A 468 52.73 -25.03 1.44
CA ARG A 468 53.30 -23.73 1.83
C ARG A 468 54.16 -23.98 3.06
N ASN A 469 55.38 -23.43 3.08
CA ASN A 469 56.20 -23.46 4.29
C ASN A 469 55.40 -22.81 5.43
N PRO A 470 55.32 -23.42 6.63
CA PRO A 470 54.73 -22.76 7.78
C PRO A 470 55.56 -21.51 8.08
N SER A 471 54.94 -20.33 8.13
CA SER A 471 55.56 -19.15 8.72
C SER A 471 55.84 -19.44 10.20
N GLU A 472 56.97 -18.93 10.70
CA GLU A 472 57.34 -19.15 12.10
C GLU A 472 56.28 -18.54 13.02
N ASN A 473 56.03 -19.23 14.13
CA ASN A 473 54.85 -19.03 14.98
C ASN A 473 55.00 -17.78 15.89
N SER A 474 55.20 -16.61 15.30
CA SER A 474 55.33 -15.35 16.00
C SER A 474 53.97 -14.90 16.53
N LYS A 475 53.86 -14.74 17.85
CA LYS A 475 52.68 -14.17 18.51
C LYS A 475 52.34 -12.80 17.88
N PRO A 476 51.09 -12.56 17.43
CA PRO A 476 50.69 -11.28 16.86
C PRO A 476 50.73 -10.17 17.91
N LEU A 477 51.29 -9.02 17.54
CA LEU A 477 51.28 -7.82 18.38
C LEU A 477 49.84 -7.28 18.50
N LEU A 478 49.43 -6.93 19.72
CA LEU A 478 48.12 -6.31 19.96
C LEU A 478 48.19 -4.77 19.88
N VAL A 479 49.38 -4.22 20.14
CA VAL A 479 49.66 -2.79 20.25
C VAL A 479 50.88 -2.38 19.41
N THR A 480 51.05 -1.08 19.20
CA THR A 480 52.17 -0.50 18.45
C THR A 480 52.74 0.72 19.15
N ASP A 481 54.06 0.93 19.04
CA ASP A 481 54.77 2.13 19.54
C ASP A 481 54.51 3.42 18.73
N GLY A 482 53.57 3.38 17.79
CA GLY A 482 53.11 4.53 17.02
C GLY A 482 51.58 4.60 16.98
N ALA A 483 51.03 5.56 16.23
CA ALA A 483 49.61 5.90 16.20
C ALA A 483 48.61 4.76 15.87
N GLY A 484 49.09 3.61 15.37
CA GLY A 484 48.28 2.42 15.04
C GLY A 484 47.14 2.67 14.06
N VAL A 485 46.11 1.81 14.12
CA VAL A 485 44.94 1.91 13.25
C VAL A 485 44.06 3.11 13.62
N LYS A 486 43.88 4.04 12.68
CA LYS A 486 43.01 5.24 12.83
C LYS A 486 41.57 4.85 13.16
N LYS A 487 40.92 5.51 14.13
CA LYS A 487 39.54 5.23 14.61
C LYS A 487 38.52 4.86 13.50
N LYS A 488 38.49 5.59 12.38
CA LYS A 488 37.55 5.34 11.27
C LYS A 488 37.73 3.99 10.55
N ARG A 489 38.90 3.35 10.65
CA ARG A 489 39.24 2.03 10.06
C ARG A 489 39.03 0.86 11.02
N ARG A 490 38.73 1.11 12.30
CA ARG A 490 38.59 0.08 13.34
C ARG A 490 37.28 -0.72 13.27
N CYS A 491 36.64 -0.78 12.10
CA CYS A 491 35.34 -1.40 11.89
C CYS A 491 35.10 -1.70 10.41
N GLY A 492 34.24 -2.68 10.11
CA GLY A 492 33.97 -3.14 8.74
C GLY A 492 35.08 -4.00 8.17
N LEU A 493 35.12 -4.10 6.84
CA LEU A 493 36.14 -4.86 6.11
C LEU A 493 37.54 -4.25 6.34
N PRO A 494 38.58 -5.08 6.57
CA PRO A 494 39.96 -4.61 6.54
C PRO A 494 40.34 -4.18 5.12
N SER A 495 41.39 -3.36 4.99
CA SER A 495 42.08 -3.16 3.72
C SER A 495 42.77 -4.44 3.26
N ILE A 496 43.25 -4.46 2.01
CA ILE A 496 43.98 -5.62 1.47
C ILE A 496 45.31 -5.79 2.21
N GLU A 497 45.99 -4.71 2.59
CA GLU A 497 47.24 -4.78 3.36
C GLU A 497 47.00 -5.36 4.76
N GLU A 498 46.06 -4.78 5.53
CA GLU A 498 45.70 -5.26 6.88
C GLU A 498 45.18 -6.72 6.83
N TYR A 499 44.44 -7.10 5.79
CA TYR A 499 43.97 -8.48 5.60
C TYR A 499 45.13 -9.46 5.38
N VAL A 500 46.11 -9.12 4.55
CA VAL A 500 47.27 -10.00 4.29
C VAL A 500 48.12 -10.16 5.54
N GLU A 501 48.34 -9.07 6.29
CA GLU A 501 49.06 -9.07 7.57
C GLU A 501 48.33 -9.89 8.65
N ASP A 502 47.05 -9.60 8.91
CA ASP A 502 46.28 -10.28 9.95
C ASP A 502 46.08 -11.77 9.66
N ARG A 503 45.98 -12.15 8.38
CA ARG A 503 45.65 -13.52 7.94
C ARG A 503 46.55 -14.57 8.56
N GLU A 504 47.86 -14.35 8.64
CA GLU A 504 48.80 -15.35 9.16
C GLU A 504 48.62 -15.63 10.65
N SER A 505 47.90 -14.75 11.37
CA SER A 505 47.68 -14.84 12.82
C SER A 505 46.24 -15.19 13.23
N LEU A 506 45.28 -15.18 12.30
CA LEU A 506 43.84 -15.39 12.55
C LEU A 506 43.48 -16.86 12.85
N PHE A 507 43.93 -17.34 14.01
CA PHE A 507 43.62 -18.64 14.60
C PHE A 507 42.98 -18.46 15.98
N ILE A 508 42.22 -19.46 16.43
CA ILE A 508 41.41 -19.40 17.66
C ILE A 508 42.27 -19.19 18.92
N HIS A 509 43.44 -19.78 19.00
CA HIS A 509 44.34 -19.60 20.15
C HIS A 509 44.89 -18.17 20.26
N HIS A 510 45.12 -17.46 19.15
CA HIS A 510 45.49 -16.03 19.15
C HIS A 510 44.28 -15.11 19.39
N LEU A 511 43.12 -15.43 18.79
CA LEU A 511 41.88 -14.64 18.93
C LEU A 511 41.35 -14.65 20.38
N HIS A 512 41.55 -15.72 21.13
CA HIS A 512 41.15 -15.82 22.54
C HIS A 512 42.31 -15.67 23.53
N ASN A 513 43.51 -15.29 23.08
CA ASN A 513 44.62 -15.00 23.97
C ASN A 513 44.24 -13.87 24.97
N LEU A 514 44.55 -14.05 26.24
CA LEU A 514 44.22 -13.13 27.33
C LEU A 514 45.31 -12.09 27.63
N ASP A 515 46.45 -12.14 26.92
CA ASP A 515 47.61 -11.26 27.16
C ASP A 515 47.25 -9.77 27.22
N GLU A 516 47.75 -9.10 28.27
CA GLU A 516 47.53 -7.69 28.55
C GLU A 516 48.72 -6.84 28.06
N GLU A 517 48.60 -6.28 26.87
CA GLU A 517 49.62 -5.38 26.28
C GLU A 517 49.09 -3.94 26.22
N GLN A 518 49.93 -2.97 26.55
CA GLN A 518 49.65 -1.54 26.40
C GLN A 518 50.68 -0.88 25.47
N GLY A 519 50.24 0.02 24.60
CA GLY A 519 51.11 0.77 23.68
C GLY A 519 50.50 2.11 23.24
N GLU A 520 51.16 2.83 22.32
CA GLU A 520 50.65 4.11 21.81
C GLU A 520 49.37 3.92 20.98
N GLY A 521 49.37 2.90 20.11
CA GLY A 521 48.26 2.55 19.22
C GLY A 521 47.93 1.05 19.23
N ILE A 522 46.88 0.67 18.51
CA ILE A 522 46.44 -0.73 18.33
C ILE A 522 46.70 -1.22 16.91
N THR A 523 46.98 -2.52 16.77
CA THR A 523 47.16 -3.20 15.47
C THR A 523 45.84 -3.46 14.75
N SER A 524 45.93 -3.80 13.46
CA SER A 524 44.80 -4.36 12.69
C SER A 524 44.33 -5.69 13.31
N PHE A 525 45.25 -6.52 13.77
CA PHE A 525 44.94 -7.79 14.41
C PHE A 525 44.09 -7.59 15.67
N PHE A 526 44.43 -6.63 16.54
CA PHE A 526 43.60 -6.29 17.70
C PHE A 526 42.18 -5.84 17.29
N VAL A 527 42.06 -5.05 16.22
CA VAL A 527 40.75 -4.66 15.67
C VAL A 527 39.97 -5.89 15.20
N ARG A 528 40.59 -6.84 14.46
CA ARG A 528 39.93 -8.08 14.02
C ARG A 528 39.51 -8.95 15.20
N LYS A 529 40.40 -9.13 16.17
CA LYS A 529 40.16 -9.82 17.46
C LYS A 529 38.94 -9.23 18.16
N SER A 530 38.90 -7.92 18.36
CA SER A 530 37.79 -7.25 19.03
C SER A 530 36.46 -7.35 18.26
N ILE A 531 36.47 -7.28 16.92
CA ILE A 531 35.25 -7.47 16.10
C ILE A 531 34.75 -8.91 16.23
N TYR A 532 35.65 -9.89 16.21
CA TYR A 532 35.34 -11.30 16.42
C TYR A 532 34.77 -11.55 17.83
N SER A 533 35.42 -11.06 18.90
CA SER A 533 34.93 -11.20 20.28
C SER A 533 33.58 -10.52 20.51
N ALA A 534 33.28 -9.41 19.82
CA ALA A 534 31.96 -8.77 19.92
C ALA A 534 30.84 -9.63 19.29
N PHE A 535 31.12 -10.36 18.20
CA PHE A 535 30.15 -11.25 17.56
C PHE A 535 30.03 -12.63 18.22
N PHE A 536 31.12 -13.20 18.74
CA PHE A 536 31.14 -14.60 19.21
C PHE A 536 31.42 -14.76 20.71
N GLY A 537 31.85 -13.71 21.41
CA GLY A 537 32.19 -13.77 22.83
C GLY A 537 33.42 -14.62 23.14
N LYS A 538 33.64 -14.87 24.43
CA LYS A 538 34.63 -15.83 24.93
C LYS A 538 33.96 -17.22 25.05
N PRO A 539 34.62 -18.32 24.66
CA PRO A 539 34.07 -19.66 24.79
C PRO A 539 33.96 -20.07 26.27
N SER A 540 33.05 -21.01 26.55
CA SER A 540 32.69 -21.43 27.92
C SER A 540 33.84 -22.07 28.70
N SER A 541 34.82 -22.67 28.03
CA SER A 541 36.10 -23.05 28.61
C SER A 541 37.24 -22.93 27.60
N LEU A 542 38.44 -22.61 28.09
CA LEU A 542 39.69 -22.61 27.34
C LEU A 542 40.84 -23.09 28.24
N PRO A 543 41.30 -24.34 28.08
CA PRO A 543 42.49 -24.85 28.76
C PRO A 543 43.77 -24.36 28.05
N LEU A 544 44.06 -23.04 28.13
CA LEU A 544 45.34 -22.48 27.67
C LEU A 544 46.41 -22.59 28.77
N GLY A 545 46.75 -23.84 29.10
CA GLY A 545 47.89 -24.20 29.94
C GLY A 545 48.82 -25.14 29.19
N GLU A 546 50.00 -24.65 28.81
CA GLU A 546 51.21 -25.35 28.36
C GLU A 546 51.03 -26.65 27.52
N LEU A 547 51.05 -26.49 26.19
CA LEU A 547 51.16 -27.62 25.25
C LEU A 547 52.64 -27.94 24.93
N HIS A 548 53.21 -28.93 25.63
CA HIS A 548 54.50 -29.54 25.29
C HIS A 548 54.32 -31.06 25.02
N PRO A 549 55.02 -31.69 24.04
CA PRO A 549 54.78 -33.09 23.67
C PRO A 549 55.88 -34.06 24.18
N ARG A 550 55.49 -35.23 24.71
CA ARG A 550 56.24 -36.51 24.56
C ARG A 550 55.55 -37.80 25.06
N ASP A 551 55.62 -38.79 24.18
CA ASP A 551 55.66 -40.27 24.25
C ASP A 551 55.88 -41.02 25.60
N VAL A 552 55.32 -42.24 25.73
CA VAL A 552 55.97 -43.57 25.55
C VAL A 552 55.02 -44.71 26.01
N ALA A 553 55.09 -45.89 25.40
CA ALA A 553 54.32 -47.09 25.76
C ALA A 553 55.18 -48.32 26.12
N THR A 554 54.78 -49.06 27.15
CA THR A 554 55.14 -50.44 27.57
C THR A 554 54.07 -50.90 28.58
N GLY A 555 53.67 -52.16 28.77
CA GLY A 555 54.13 -53.43 28.18
C GLY A 555 53.73 -54.64 29.05
N GLU A 556 52.42 -54.84 29.31
CA GLU A 556 51.90 -55.80 30.31
C GLU A 556 50.97 -56.89 29.71
N GLY A 557 51.27 -57.37 28.49
CA GLY A 557 50.29 -58.07 27.65
C GLY A 557 49.92 -59.53 27.96
N GLN A 558 50.56 -60.23 28.91
CA GLN A 558 50.42 -61.71 28.99
C GLN A 558 49.84 -62.27 30.30
N GLU A 559 49.94 -61.55 31.42
CA GLU A 559 49.21 -61.90 32.66
C GLU A 559 47.73 -61.48 32.53
N LEU A 560 47.48 -60.34 31.86
CA LEU A 560 46.15 -59.80 31.62
C LEU A 560 45.30 -60.71 30.72
N GLU A 561 45.82 -61.24 29.61
CA GLU A 561 45.03 -62.10 28.69
C GLU A 561 44.40 -63.33 29.37
N ARG A 562 45.02 -63.86 30.44
CA ARG A 562 44.50 -65.02 31.16
C ARG A 562 43.37 -64.63 32.13
N GLN A 563 43.56 -63.54 32.87
CA GLN A 563 42.53 -62.96 33.74
C GLN A 563 41.38 -62.34 32.93
N GLU A 564 41.66 -61.83 31.72
CA GLU A 564 40.67 -61.34 30.77
C GLU A 564 39.82 -62.46 30.19
N ARG A 565 40.35 -63.68 29.96
CA ARG A 565 39.51 -64.81 29.53
C ARG A 565 38.55 -65.26 30.64
N GLU A 566 39.02 -65.42 31.87
CA GLU A 566 38.14 -65.76 33.01
C GLU A 566 37.13 -64.64 33.31
N ARG A 567 37.54 -63.36 33.19
CA ARG A 567 36.60 -62.23 33.20
C ARG A 567 35.65 -62.22 32.03
N GLN A 568 36.08 -62.58 30.81
CA GLN A 568 35.21 -62.63 29.62
C GLN A 568 34.19 -63.77 29.72
N GLU A 569 34.51 -64.90 30.34
CA GLU A 569 33.54 -65.96 30.62
C GLU A 569 32.53 -65.54 31.70
N GLN A 570 32.98 -64.89 32.77
CA GLN A 570 32.08 -64.31 33.78
C GLN A 570 31.23 -63.16 33.22
N LEU A 571 31.81 -62.29 32.39
CA LEU A 571 31.11 -61.21 31.70
C LEU A 571 30.15 -61.76 30.64
N ALA A 572 30.48 -62.85 29.93
CA ALA A 572 29.57 -63.50 28.98
C ALA A 572 28.37 -64.15 29.70
N TRP A 573 28.58 -64.72 30.89
CA TRP A 573 27.49 -65.24 31.73
C TRP A 573 26.63 -64.12 32.32
N GLN A 574 27.24 -63.05 32.84
CA GLN A 574 26.52 -61.85 33.27
C GLN A 574 25.83 -61.14 32.10
N GLU A 575 26.41 -61.14 30.90
CA GLU A 575 25.78 -60.64 29.69
C GLU A 575 24.63 -61.54 29.24
N GLN A 576 24.68 -62.87 29.39
CA GLN A 576 23.52 -63.71 29.11
C GLN A 576 22.37 -63.44 30.06
N LEU A 577 22.64 -63.28 31.36
CA LEU A 577 21.64 -62.87 32.35
C LEU A 577 21.14 -61.45 32.08
N ALA A 578 22.01 -60.49 31.79
CA ALA A 578 21.65 -59.13 31.44
C ALA A 578 20.93 -59.05 30.08
N ARG A 579 21.19 -59.96 29.13
CA ARG A 579 20.44 -60.09 27.86
C ARG A 579 19.05 -60.68 28.11
N GLN A 580 18.90 -61.66 29.01
CA GLN A 580 17.59 -62.18 29.42
C GLN A 580 16.80 -61.14 30.24
N GLU A 581 17.44 -60.41 31.14
CA GLU A 581 16.82 -59.29 31.86
C GLU A 581 16.52 -58.12 30.92
N GLN A 582 17.39 -57.78 29.98
CA GLN A 582 17.09 -56.82 28.92
C GLN A 582 15.99 -57.32 27.99
N GLU A 583 15.82 -58.61 27.75
CA GLU A 583 14.68 -59.14 27.02
C GLU A 583 13.40 -59.08 27.85
N ARG A 584 13.42 -59.43 29.14
CA ARG A 584 12.27 -59.23 30.04
C ARG A 584 11.92 -57.75 30.18
N GLN A 585 12.91 -56.86 30.27
CA GLN A 585 12.73 -55.41 30.29
C GLN A 585 12.30 -54.88 28.92
N LYS A 586 12.77 -55.41 27.78
CA LYS A 586 12.29 -55.04 26.44
C LYS A 586 10.85 -55.50 26.24
N ARG A 587 10.48 -56.70 26.67
CA ARG A 587 9.10 -57.20 26.65
C ARG A 587 8.21 -56.39 27.57
N ALA A 588 8.62 -56.12 28.81
CA ALA A 588 7.89 -55.26 29.75
C ALA A 588 7.83 -53.78 29.29
N ARG A 589 8.87 -53.26 28.61
CA ARG A 589 8.85 -51.93 27.96
C ARG A 589 7.99 -51.94 26.69
N GLN A 590 7.89 -53.04 25.96
CA GLN A 590 6.98 -53.18 24.82
C GLN A 590 5.53 -53.34 25.29
N GLU A 591 5.26 -54.02 26.40
CA GLU A 591 3.94 -54.08 27.02
C GLU A 591 3.56 -52.74 27.64
N ARG A 592 4.47 -52.07 28.37
CA ARG A 592 4.26 -50.69 28.84
C ARG A 592 4.09 -49.72 27.68
N ALA A 593 4.92 -49.77 26.64
CA ALA A 593 4.75 -48.94 25.46
C ALA A 593 3.44 -49.23 24.72
N LYS A 594 2.97 -50.49 24.67
CA LYS A 594 1.64 -50.83 24.13
C LYS A 594 0.51 -50.30 25.03
N GLN A 595 0.64 -50.39 26.35
CA GLN A 595 -0.33 -49.84 27.31
C GLN A 595 -0.33 -48.31 27.31
N GLU A 596 0.83 -47.67 27.20
CA GLU A 596 1.02 -46.23 27.04
C GLU A 596 0.51 -45.77 25.68
N GLN A 597 0.70 -46.54 24.61
CA GLN A 597 0.18 -46.25 23.27
C GLN A 597 -1.34 -46.44 23.20
N LEU A 598 -1.90 -47.43 23.90
CA LEU A 598 -3.34 -47.59 24.09
C LEU A 598 -3.92 -46.46 24.95
N ALA A 599 -3.29 -46.13 26.08
CA ALA A 599 -3.69 -45.01 26.93
C ALA A 599 -3.54 -43.65 26.22
N TRP A 600 -2.55 -43.50 25.35
CA TRP A 600 -2.36 -42.34 24.49
C TRP A 600 -3.44 -42.29 23.40
N GLN A 601 -3.79 -43.41 22.77
CA GLN A 601 -4.92 -43.49 21.83
C GLN A 601 -6.26 -43.21 22.53
N GLU A 602 -6.49 -43.72 23.75
CA GLU A 602 -7.66 -43.38 24.56
C GLU A 602 -7.67 -41.91 24.98
N GLN A 603 -6.53 -41.33 25.37
CA GLN A 603 -6.43 -39.90 25.66
C GLN A 603 -6.63 -39.05 24.40
N LEU A 604 -6.12 -39.48 23.24
CA LEU A 604 -6.34 -38.80 21.97
C LEU A 604 -7.83 -38.86 21.60
N ALA A 605 -8.47 -40.02 21.71
CA ALA A 605 -9.89 -40.20 21.47
C ALA A 605 -10.75 -39.39 22.46
N ARG A 606 -10.38 -39.32 23.75
CA ARG A 606 -11.03 -38.45 24.74
C ARG A 606 -10.82 -36.98 24.43
N GLN A 607 -9.62 -36.56 24.03
CA GLN A 607 -9.37 -35.18 23.59
C GLN A 607 -10.08 -34.84 22.28
N GLU A 608 -10.26 -35.80 21.36
CA GLU A 608 -11.03 -35.61 20.13
C GLU A 608 -12.52 -35.55 20.42
N GLN A 609 -13.05 -36.39 21.33
CA GLN A 609 -14.43 -36.29 21.81
C GLN A 609 -14.65 -34.96 22.55
N GLU A 610 -13.77 -34.56 23.46
CA GLU A 610 -13.84 -33.24 24.11
C GLU A 610 -13.70 -32.09 23.10
N LYS A 611 -12.84 -32.19 22.08
CA LYS A 611 -12.76 -31.18 21.01
C LYS A 611 -14.03 -31.14 20.18
N GLN A 612 -14.62 -32.29 19.85
CA GLN A 612 -15.90 -32.36 19.14
C GLN A 612 -17.06 -31.84 19.99
N GLU A 613 -17.06 -32.11 21.29
CA GLU A 613 -18.10 -31.64 22.22
C GLU A 613 -17.94 -30.14 22.50
N ARG A 614 -16.72 -29.65 22.76
CA ARG A 614 -16.42 -28.22 22.83
C ARG A 614 -16.79 -27.52 21.51
N ALA A 615 -16.46 -28.09 20.36
CA ALA A 615 -16.86 -27.54 19.06
C ALA A 615 -18.39 -27.58 18.83
N ARG A 616 -19.10 -28.58 19.35
CA ARG A 616 -20.59 -28.62 19.34
C ARG A 616 -21.17 -27.55 20.26
N GLN A 617 -20.64 -27.40 21.48
CA GLN A 617 -21.06 -26.36 22.43
C GLN A 617 -20.72 -24.95 21.92
N GLU A 618 -19.57 -24.78 21.27
CA GLU A 618 -19.13 -23.51 20.69
C GLU A 618 -19.94 -23.17 19.43
N ARG A 619 -20.25 -24.14 18.56
CA ARG A 619 -21.22 -23.97 17.47
C ARG A 619 -22.62 -23.65 18.00
N ALA A 620 -23.10 -24.30 19.05
CA ALA A 620 -24.40 -23.99 19.66
C ALA A 620 -24.42 -22.57 20.28
N LYS A 621 -23.33 -22.13 20.90
CA LYS A 621 -23.16 -20.74 21.38
C LYS A 621 -23.09 -19.73 20.24
N GLN A 622 -22.37 -20.05 19.16
CA GLN A 622 -22.31 -19.22 17.96
C GLN A 622 -23.68 -19.15 17.26
N GLU A 623 -24.45 -20.24 17.23
CA GLU A 623 -25.80 -20.27 16.68
C GLU A 623 -26.80 -19.49 17.56
N GLN A 624 -26.67 -19.55 18.90
CA GLN A 624 -27.45 -18.71 19.81
C GLN A 624 -27.09 -17.22 19.69
N LEU A 625 -25.80 -16.87 19.57
CA LEU A 625 -25.35 -15.51 19.32
C LEU A 625 -25.83 -15.02 17.95
N ALA A 626 -25.75 -15.85 16.91
CA ALA A 626 -26.26 -15.52 15.57
C ALA A 626 -27.78 -15.33 15.57
N LYS A 627 -28.55 -16.13 16.33
CA LYS A 627 -29.99 -15.93 16.50
C LYS A 627 -30.31 -14.64 17.27
N GLN A 628 -29.55 -14.32 18.31
CA GLN A 628 -29.70 -13.03 19.02
C GLN A 628 -29.28 -11.83 18.14
N GLU A 629 -28.26 -11.98 17.29
CA GLU A 629 -27.89 -10.95 16.31
C GLU A 629 -28.93 -10.82 15.19
N GLN A 630 -29.52 -11.93 14.72
CA GLN A 630 -30.64 -11.91 13.77
C GLN A 630 -31.88 -11.26 14.39
N GLU A 631 -32.30 -11.63 15.61
CA GLU A 631 -33.39 -10.94 16.31
C GLU A 631 -33.10 -9.45 16.52
N LYS A 632 -31.86 -9.08 16.88
CA LYS A 632 -31.48 -7.65 16.99
C LYS A 632 -31.50 -6.93 15.64
N GLN A 633 -31.07 -7.59 14.56
CA GLN A 633 -31.13 -7.03 13.21
C GLN A 633 -32.55 -6.94 12.68
N GLU A 634 -33.43 -7.90 12.98
CA GLU A 634 -34.85 -7.84 12.62
C GLU A 634 -35.60 -6.80 13.44
N ARG A 635 -35.36 -6.69 14.75
CA ARG A 635 -35.90 -5.61 15.58
C ARG A 635 -35.39 -4.24 15.12
N ALA A 636 -34.11 -4.10 14.80
CA ALA A 636 -33.55 -2.86 14.25
C ALA A 636 -34.11 -2.51 12.86
N LYS A 637 -34.36 -3.52 12.00
CA LYS A 637 -35.04 -3.32 10.71
C LYS A 637 -36.51 -2.93 10.90
N GLN A 638 -37.23 -3.53 11.84
CA GLN A 638 -38.59 -3.16 12.19
C GLN A 638 -38.67 -1.75 12.79
N GLU A 639 -37.72 -1.36 13.66
CA GLU A 639 -37.60 0.03 14.13
C GLU A 639 -37.24 1.01 13.00
N GLN A 640 -36.36 0.64 12.07
CA GLN A 640 -36.05 1.47 10.91
C GLN A 640 -37.24 1.61 9.96
N LEU A 641 -38.00 0.54 9.70
CA LEU A 641 -39.24 0.59 8.91
C LEU A 641 -40.28 1.47 9.60
N ALA A 642 -40.52 1.30 10.90
CA ALA A 642 -41.44 2.13 11.67
C ALA A 642 -41.03 3.62 11.69
N ARG A 643 -39.73 3.91 11.82
CA ARG A 643 -39.20 5.28 11.72
C ARG A 643 -39.31 5.84 10.30
N GLN A 644 -39.06 5.04 9.25
CA GLN A 644 -39.26 5.48 7.87
C GLN A 644 -40.74 5.69 7.52
N GLU A 645 -41.67 4.93 8.12
CA GLU A 645 -43.11 5.16 7.97
C GLU A 645 -43.54 6.41 8.74
N GLN A 646 -43.03 6.65 9.95
CA GLN A 646 -43.25 7.91 10.67
C GLN A 646 -42.68 9.11 9.92
N GLU A 647 -41.43 9.05 9.45
CA GLU A 647 -40.82 10.11 8.62
C GLU A 647 -41.56 10.31 7.30
N LYS A 648 -42.09 9.25 6.66
CA LYS A 648 -42.94 9.39 5.46
C LYS A 648 -44.29 10.03 5.79
N GLN A 649 -44.92 9.68 6.91
CA GLN A 649 -46.18 10.31 7.34
C GLN A 649 -45.97 11.76 7.77
N GLU A 650 -44.84 12.08 8.42
CA GLU A 650 -44.49 13.43 8.82
C GLU A 650 -44.06 14.29 7.64
N ARG A 651 -43.30 13.75 6.67
CA ARG A 651 -43.03 14.40 5.39
C ARG A 651 -44.30 14.59 4.57
N ALA A 652 -45.18 13.60 4.45
CA ALA A 652 -46.45 13.77 3.75
C ALA A 652 -47.35 14.85 4.40
N ARG A 653 -47.31 15.00 5.73
CA ARG A 653 -47.98 16.11 6.45
C ARG A 653 -47.29 17.45 6.20
N GLN A 654 -45.97 17.50 6.23
CA GLN A 654 -45.20 18.72 5.94
C GLN A 654 -45.34 19.14 4.46
N GLU A 655 -45.39 18.20 3.52
CA GLU A 655 -45.65 18.41 2.09
C GLU A 655 -47.10 18.85 1.86
N GLN A 656 -48.10 18.29 2.57
CA GLN A 656 -49.48 18.80 2.50
C GLN A 656 -49.61 20.22 3.06
N LEU A 657 -48.95 20.54 4.18
CA LEU A 657 -48.94 21.89 4.73
C LEU A 657 -48.19 22.87 3.81
N ALA A 658 -47.02 22.47 3.31
CA ALA A 658 -46.24 23.26 2.35
C ALA A 658 -46.97 23.44 1.02
N TRP A 659 -47.74 22.45 0.55
CA TRP A 659 -48.57 22.57 -0.65
C TRP A 659 -49.75 23.51 -0.43
N GLN A 660 -50.45 23.45 0.72
CA GLN A 660 -51.50 24.43 1.04
C GLN A 660 -50.94 25.85 1.25
N GLU A 661 -49.71 25.98 1.76
CA GLU A 661 -49.05 27.27 1.94
C GLU A 661 -48.47 27.81 0.62
N GLN A 662 -47.96 26.93 -0.26
CA GLN A 662 -47.63 27.25 -1.65
C GLN A 662 -48.87 27.64 -2.45
N GLU A 663 -49.99 26.91 -2.37
CA GLU A 663 -51.21 27.25 -3.10
C GLU A 663 -51.77 28.62 -2.65
N LYS A 664 -51.69 28.93 -1.35
CA LYS A 664 -52.01 30.28 -0.83
C LYS A 664 -51.03 31.34 -1.33
N GLN A 665 -49.73 31.07 -1.31
CA GLN A 665 -48.71 32.00 -1.84
C GLN A 665 -48.80 32.16 -3.36
N GLU A 666 -49.22 31.13 -4.09
CA GLU A 666 -49.32 31.13 -5.55
C GLU A 666 -50.62 31.79 -6.00
N ARG A 667 -51.75 31.60 -5.30
CA ARG A 667 -52.95 32.44 -5.48
C ARG A 667 -52.67 33.90 -5.15
N ALA A 668 -52.00 34.20 -4.03
CA ALA A 668 -51.61 35.57 -3.69
C ALA A 668 -50.62 36.18 -4.70
N ARG A 669 -49.71 35.38 -5.27
CA ARG A 669 -48.83 35.80 -6.37
C ARG A 669 -49.56 35.97 -7.69
N GLN A 670 -50.55 35.14 -8.01
CA GLN A 670 -51.39 35.29 -9.20
C GLN A 670 -52.28 36.52 -9.09
N GLU A 671 -52.82 36.83 -7.91
CA GLU A 671 -53.53 38.09 -7.64
C GLU A 671 -52.59 39.31 -7.74
N GLN A 672 -51.38 39.23 -7.19
CA GLN A 672 -50.36 40.28 -7.36
C GLN A 672 -49.88 40.44 -8.80
N LEU A 673 -49.69 39.34 -9.55
CA LEU A 673 -49.28 39.36 -10.95
C LEU A 673 -50.41 39.84 -11.85
N ALA A 674 -51.67 39.49 -11.59
CA ALA A 674 -52.82 40.05 -12.32
C ALA A 674 -52.97 41.56 -12.07
N TRP A 675 -52.74 42.01 -10.84
CA TRP A 675 -52.74 43.44 -10.49
C TRP A 675 -51.55 44.18 -11.13
N GLN A 676 -50.34 43.60 -11.09
CA GLN A 676 -49.16 44.16 -11.74
C GLN A 676 -49.26 44.12 -13.27
N GLU A 677 -49.87 43.09 -13.88
CA GLU A 677 -50.13 43.08 -15.32
C GLU A 677 -51.15 44.14 -15.72
N GLN A 678 -52.21 44.39 -14.94
CA GLN A 678 -53.12 45.49 -15.22
C GLN A 678 -52.44 46.85 -15.13
N LEU A 679 -51.61 47.07 -14.09
CA LEU A 679 -50.85 48.30 -13.94
C LEU A 679 -49.81 48.47 -15.06
N ALA A 680 -49.04 47.41 -15.36
CA ALA A 680 -48.05 47.40 -16.43
C ALA A 680 -48.66 47.53 -17.82
N ARG A 681 -49.89 47.03 -18.07
CA ARG A 681 -50.61 47.26 -19.33
C ARG A 681 -51.06 48.72 -19.47
N GLN A 682 -51.51 49.38 -18.39
CA GLN A 682 -51.79 50.82 -18.42
C GLN A 682 -50.51 51.64 -18.61
N GLU A 683 -49.42 51.31 -17.90
CA GLU A 683 -48.12 51.97 -18.05
C GLU A 683 -47.47 51.71 -19.41
N GLN A 684 -47.63 50.52 -20.01
CA GLN A 684 -47.11 50.22 -21.35
C GLN A 684 -47.85 50.99 -22.45
N LEU A 685 -49.16 51.24 -22.31
CA LEU A 685 -49.88 52.07 -23.27
C LEU A 685 -49.36 53.52 -23.23
N VAL A 686 -49.19 54.09 -22.03
CA VAL A 686 -48.61 55.43 -21.84
C VAL A 686 -47.15 55.48 -22.32
N ARG A 687 -46.34 54.45 -22.03
CA ARG A 687 -44.95 54.34 -22.52
C ARG A 687 -44.89 54.18 -24.04
N GLN A 688 -45.76 53.43 -24.69
CA GLN A 688 -45.73 53.30 -26.15
C GLN A 688 -46.11 54.60 -26.86
N GLU A 689 -47.00 55.42 -26.29
CA GLU A 689 -47.27 56.76 -26.82
C GLU A 689 -46.11 57.73 -26.59
N GLN A 690 -45.47 57.69 -25.41
CA GLN A 690 -44.27 58.48 -25.12
C GLN A 690 -43.07 58.05 -25.98
N GLU A 691 -42.77 56.74 -26.08
CA GLU A 691 -41.68 56.19 -26.89
C GLU A 691 -41.88 56.45 -28.40
N LYS A 692 -43.11 56.50 -28.91
CA LYS A 692 -43.37 56.92 -30.30
C LYS A 692 -43.04 58.40 -30.52
N GLN A 693 -43.40 59.27 -29.59
CA GLN A 693 -43.03 60.70 -29.66
C GLN A 693 -41.53 60.93 -29.44
N GLU A 694 -40.89 60.12 -28.59
CA GLU A 694 -39.48 60.25 -28.25
C GLU A 694 -38.58 59.64 -29.33
N ARG A 695 -38.92 58.48 -29.92
CA ARG A 695 -38.24 57.95 -31.11
C ARG A 695 -38.31 58.88 -32.31
N ALA A 696 -39.46 59.54 -32.56
CA ALA A 696 -39.57 60.53 -33.62
C ALA A 696 -38.65 61.75 -33.42
N ARG A 697 -38.40 62.15 -32.15
CA ARG A 697 -37.43 63.20 -31.79
C ARG A 697 -35.98 62.69 -31.87
N GLN A 698 -35.72 61.46 -31.42
CA GLN A 698 -34.39 60.85 -31.46
C GLN A 698 -33.95 60.54 -32.89
N GLU A 699 -34.84 60.15 -33.82
CA GLU A 699 -34.50 59.99 -35.24
C GLU A 699 -34.13 61.33 -35.91
N GLN A 700 -34.78 62.45 -35.53
CA GLN A 700 -34.39 63.77 -36.03
C GLN A 700 -33.02 64.22 -35.51
N LEU A 701 -32.75 63.99 -34.21
CA LEU A 701 -31.43 64.28 -33.61
C LEU A 701 -30.34 63.37 -34.18
N ALA A 702 -30.59 62.06 -34.32
CA ALA A 702 -29.63 61.10 -34.86
C ALA A 702 -29.28 61.37 -36.33
N ARG A 703 -30.20 61.90 -37.14
CA ARG A 703 -29.89 62.34 -38.52
C ARG A 703 -28.97 63.56 -38.56
N GLN A 704 -29.22 64.57 -37.71
CA GLN A 704 -28.29 65.71 -37.58
C GLN A 704 -26.93 65.28 -37.02
N GLU A 705 -26.92 64.29 -36.11
CA GLU A 705 -25.69 63.79 -35.51
C GLU A 705 -24.90 62.88 -36.46
N GLN A 706 -25.56 62.13 -37.35
CA GLN A 706 -24.91 61.43 -38.47
C GLN A 706 -24.28 62.40 -39.47
N GLU A 707 -24.95 63.48 -39.91
CA GLU A 707 -24.32 64.50 -40.77
C GLU A 707 -23.11 65.15 -40.08
N ARG A 708 -23.18 65.38 -38.76
CA ARG A 708 -22.04 65.88 -37.96
C ARG A 708 -20.90 64.86 -37.89
N GLN A 709 -21.20 63.59 -37.68
CA GLN A 709 -20.20 62.52 -37.63
C GLN A 709 -19.57 62.23 -39.00
N GLU A 710 -20.29 62.42 -40.09
CA GLU A 710 -19.75 62.25 -41.44
C GLU A 710 -18.80 63.41 -41.82
N ARG A 711 -19.15 64.65 -41.45
CA ARG A 711 -18.22 65.80 -41.51
C ARG A 711 -17.00 65.60 -40.60
N ALA A 712 -17.20 65.12 -39.37
CA ALA A 712 -16.10 64.84 -38.45
C ALA A 712 -15.18 63.69 -38.94
N ARG A 713 -15.71 62.71 -39.67
CA ARG A 713 -14.91 61.64 -40.32
C ARG A 713 -14.10 62.16 -41.51
N GLN A 714 -14.67 63.08 -42.30
CA GLN A 714 -13.91 63.77 -43.36
C GLN A 714 -12.82 64.69 -42.78
N GLU A 715 -13.09 65.39 -41.68
CA GLU A 715 -12.05 66.12 -40.92
C GLU A 715 -11.01 65.19 -40.28
N GLN A 716 -11.39 63.99 -39.80
CA GLN A 716 -10.43 63.02 -39.25
C GLN A 716 -9.51 62.42 -40.32
N LEU A 717 -10.00 62.17 -41.55
CA LEU A 717 -9.14 61.74 -42.65
C LEU A 717 -8.14 62.84 -43.04
N ALA A 718 -8.59 64.09 -43.15
CA ALA A 718 -7.70 65.24 -43.38
C ALA A 718 -6.68 65.43 -42.24
N ARG A 719 -7.09 65.22 -40.98
CA ARG A 719 -6.18 65.26 -39.81
C ARG A 719 -5.21 64.09 -39.77
N GLN A 720 -5.60 62.87 -40.16
CA GLN A 720 -4.66 61.75 -40.25
C GLN A 720 -3.62 61.97 -41.36
N GLU A 721 -4.01 62.61 -42.46
CA GLU A 721 -3.07 62.93 -43.54
C GLU A 721 -2.12 64.07 -43.17
N GLN A 722 -2.60 65.08 -42.41
CA GLN A 722 -1.75 66.07 -41.74
C GLN A 722 -0.85 65.44 -40.67
N GLU A 723 -1.36 64.60 -39.76
CA GLU A 723 -0.58 63.88 -38.74
C GLU A 723 0.48 62.98 -39.38
N ARG A 724 0.24 62.42 -40.57
CA ARG A 724 1.23 61.60 -41.27
C ARG A 724 2.36 62.44 -41.86
N GLN A 725 2.06 63.64 -42.36
CA GLN A 725 3.08 64.62 -42.77
C GLN A 725 3.79 65.25 -41.56
N GLU A 726 3.09 65.45 -40.45
CA GLU A 726 3.63 65.98 -39.20
C GLU A 726 4.48 64.94 -38.46
N ARG A 727 4.12 63.65 -38.50
CA ARG A 727 4.98 62.54 -38.06
C ARG A 727 6.22 62.40 -38.92
N ALA A 728 6.13 62.57 -40.25
CA ALA A 728 7.33 62.58 -41.10
C ALA A 728 8.28 63.77 -40.77
N ARG A 729 7.71 64.93 -40.41
CA ARG A 729 8.49 66.08 -39.91
C ARG A 729 9.02 65.85 -38.49
N GLN A 730 8.25 65.21 -37.61
CA GLN A 730 8.66 64.83 -36.26
C GLN A 730 9.69 63.70 -36.27
N GLU A 731 9.73 62.81 -37.25
CA GLU A 731 10.81 61.83 -37.43
C GLU A 731 12.10 62.49 -37.93
N GLN A 732 12.02 63.51 -38.79
CA GLN A 732 13.20 64.32 -39.14
C GLN A 732 13.70 65.16 -37.96
N LEU A 733 12.80 65.80 -37.22
CA LEU A 733 13.14 66.53 -35.99
C LEU A 733 13.67 65.58 -34.91
N ALA A 734 13.06 64.41 -34.70
CA ALA A 734 13.53 63.40 -33.74
C ALA A 734 14.86 62.77 -34.15
N ARG A 735 15.21 62.69 -35.45
CA ARG A 735 16.56 62.32 -35.89
C ARG A 735 17.58 63.43 -35.63
N GLN A 736 17.25 64.70 -35.92
CA GLN A 736 18.10 65.83 -35.52
C GLN A 736 18.20 65.99 -34.00
N GLU A 737 17.16 65.61 -33.26
CA GLU A 737 17.10 65.68 -31.81
C GLU A 737 17.76 64.45 -31.16
N GLN A 738 17.79 63.29 -31.82
CA GLN A 738 18.68 62.18 -31.48
C GLN A 738 20.14 62.52 -31.78
N GLU A 739 20.47 63.17 -32.91
CA GLU A 739 21.84 63.68 -33.15
C GLU A 739 22.22 64.77 -32.13
N ARG A 740 21.30 65.68 -31.76
CA ARG A 740 21.53 66.66 -30.68
C ARG A 740 21.60 66.00 -29.31
N GLN A 741 20.88 64.90 -29.05
CA GLN A 741 20.94 64.17 -27.78
C GLN A 741 22.14 63.23 -27.70
N GLU A 742 22.65 62.68 -28.81
CA GLU A 742 23.92 61.96 -28.84
C GLU A 742 25.09 62.93 -28.72
N ARG A 743 25.05 64.08 -29.41
CA ARG A 743 26.01 65.16 -29.16
C ARG A 743 25.93 65.69 -27.73
N ALA A 744 24.73 65.92 -27.18
CA ALA A 744 24.57 66.36 -25.80
C ALA A 744 24.91 65.28 -24.77
N LYS A 745 24.80 63.98 -25.08
CA LYS A 745 25.29 62.88 -24.23
C LYS A 745 26.81 62.76 -24.30
N GLN A 746 27.43 62.92 -25.48
CA GLN A 746 28.88 63.02 -25.61
C GLN A 746 29.42 64.28 -24.92
N GLU A 747 28.71 65.41 -25.00
CA GLU A 747 29.04 66.67 -24.35
C GLU A 747 28.77 66.63 -22.83
N GLN A 748 27.76 65.88 -22.36
CA GLN A 748 27.55 65.63 -20.92
C GLN A 748 28.55 64.63 -20.35
N LEU A 749 28.99 63.61 -21.09
CA LEU A 749 30.11 62.76 -20.69
C LEU A 749 31.41 63.56 -20.61
N ALA A 750 31.70 64.39 -21.63
CA ALA A 750 32.86 65.29 -21.60
C ALA A 750 32.80 66.33 -20.46
N ARG A 751 31.62 66.92 -20.19
CA ARG A 751 31.43 67.85 -19.07
C ARG A 751 31.48 67.15 -17.70
N GLN A 752 30.97 65.92 -17.56
CA GLN A 752 31.10 65.17 -16.30
C GLN A 752 32.53 64.65 -16.06
N GLU A 753 33.30 64.36 -17.10
CA GLU A 753 34.73 64.07 -16.97
C GLU A 753 35.54 65.33 -16.64
N GLN A 754 35.19 66.50 -17.22
CA GLN A 754 35.79 67.78 -16.84
C GLN A 754 35.41 68.23 -15.42
N GLU A 755 34.14 68.16 -15.01
CA GLU A 755 33.69 68.49 -13.65
C GLU A 755 34.30 67.54 -12.59
N LYS A 756 34.52 66.26 -12.92
CA LYS A 756 35.26 65.34 -12.04
C LYS A 756 36.75 65.69 -11.95
N GLN A 757 37.38 66.14 -13.05
CA GLN A 757 38.76 66.61 -13.03
C GLN A 757 38.92 67.99 -12.35
N GLU A 758 37.92 68.87 -12.40
CA GLU A 758 37.91 70.14 -11.66
C GLU A 758 37.63 69.94 -10.17
N ARG A 759 36.65 69.10 -9.78
CA ARG A 759 36.41 68.81 -8.36
C ARG A 759 37.60 68.10 -7.70
N ALA A 760 38.23 67.15 -8.37
CA ALA A 760 39.47 66.52 -7.88
C ALA A 760 40.65 67.49 -7.73
N ARG A 761 40.68 68.59 -8.49
CA ARG A 761 41.68 69.68 -8.36
C ARG A 761 41.30 70.69 -7.26
N GLN A 762 40.02 71.01 -7.12
CA GLN A 762 39.53 71.94 -6.10
C GLN A 762 39.60 71.33 -4.68
N GLU A 763 39.35 70.02 -4.52
CA GLU A 763 39.49 69.33 -3.23
C GLU A 763 40.95 69.24 -2.74
N GLN A 764 41.94 69.15 -3.65
CA GLN A 764 43.36 69.18 -3.27
C GLN A 764 43.87 70.59 -2.89
N LEU A 765 43.28 71.65 -3.44
CA LEU A 765 43.63 73.03 -3.09
C LEU A 765 42.97 73.47 -1.77
N ALA A 766 41.70 73.10 -1.54
CA ALA A 766 40.96 73.47 -0.34
C ALA A 766 41.60 72.92 0.97
N TRP A 767 42.18 71.73 0.92
CA TRP A 767 42.88 71.14 2.07
C TRP A 767 44.17 71.91 2.43
N GLN A 768 44.94 72.38 1.43
CA GLN A 768 46.13 73.21 1.67
C GLN A 768 45.79 74.67 2.06
N GLU A 769 44.60 75.17 1.72
CA GLU A 769 44.15 76.49 2.16
C GLU A 769 43.64 76.51 3.60
N GLN A 770 42.95 75.46 4.08
CA GLN A 770 42.50 75.41 5.48
C GLN A 770 43.69 75.41 6.46
N GLU A 771 44.74 74.62 6.20
CA GLU A 771 45.92 74.55 7.08
C GLU A 771 46.73 75.87 7.10
N LYS A 772 46.65 76.68 6.03
CA LYS A 772 47.25 78.02 5.95
C LYS A 772 46.39 79.11 6.59
N GLN A 773 45.06 79.06 6.47
CA GLN A 773 44.17 80.07 7.02
C GLN A 773 44.17 80.09 8.55
N GLU A 774 44.36 78.95 9.20
CA GLU A 774 44.38 78.86 10.67
C GLU A 774 45.63 79.50 11.28
N ARG A 775 46.79 79.41 10.60
CA ARG A 775 48.03 80.10 11.00
C ARG A 775 47.98 81.61 10.67
N ALA A 776 47.45 81.99 9.50
CA ALA A 776 47.39 83.39 9.09
C ALA A 776 46.44 84.27 9.96
N ARG A 777 45.40 83.67 10.57
CA ARG A 777 44.49 84.37 11.48
C ARG A 777 45.16 84.83 12.78
N GLN A 778 46.20 84.14 13.25
CA GLN A 778 46.90 84.50 14.49
C GLN A 778 47.94 85.63 14.32
N GLU A 779 48.44 85.87 13.10
CA GLU A 779 49.37 86.96 12.80
C GLU A 779 48.69 88.26 12.35
N ARG A 780 47.64 88.18 11.52
CA ARG A 780 46.98 89.40 10.97
C ARG A 780 46.36 90.30 12.03
N ALA A 781 45.92 89.71 13.16
CA ALA A 781 45.43 90.44 14.33
C ALA A 781 46.47 91.39 14.98
N LYS A 782 47.76 91.33 14.59
CA LYS A 782 48.83 92.19 15.12
C LYS A 782 49.33 93.28 14.14
N GLN A 783 49.00 93.21 12.85
CA GLN A 783 49.56 94.13 11.84
C GLN A 783 48.57 95.20 11.34
N GLU A 784 47.25 94.97 11.46
CA GLU A 784 46.25 95.85 10.86
C GLU A 784 46.07 97.22 11.59
N GLN A 785 46.68 97.40 12.77
CA GLN A 785 46.68 98.68 13.51
C GLN A 785 47.83 99.64 13.14
N LEU A 786 48.92 99.18 12.50
CA LEU A 786 50.11 100.01 12.22
C LEU A 786 50.09 100.66 10.83
N ALA A 787 49.73 99.91 9.79
CA ALA A 787 49.91 100.34 8.40
C ALA A 787 48.95 101.45 7.91
N ARG A 788 47.91 101.80 8.69
CA ARG A 788 47.01 102.93 8.34
C ARG A 788 47.55 104.30 8.78
N GLN A 789 48.64 104.37 9.55
CA GLN A 789 49.30 105.63 9.92
C GLN A 789 50.46 106.05 9.02
N GLU A 790 51.10 105.13 8.28
CA GLU A 790 51.98 105.48 7.14
C GLU A 790 51.17 105.79 5.87
N GLN A 791 50.13 106.58 6.12
CA GLN A 791 49.41 107.40 5.17
C GLN A 791 50.37 108.10 4.19
N GLU A 792 50.05 107.98 2.90
CA GLU A 792 49.67 109.15 2.08
C GLU A 792 50.78 110.12 1.62
N LYS A 793 51.96 110.10 2.23
CA LYS A 793 53.08 111.01 1.95
C LYS A 793 54.37 110.21 2.15
N GLN A 794 55.09 109.81 1.10
CA GLN A 794 56.02 110.69 0.38
C GLN A 794 56.64 109.97 -0.84
N GLU A 795 57.10 110.75 -1.82
CA GLU A 795 58.02 110.39 -2.92
C GLU A 795 57.75 109.11 -3.76
N ARG A 796 57.21 109.11 -4.99
CA ARG A 796 56.74 110.15 -5.93
C ARG A 796 57.64 111.36 -6.23
N ALA A 797 58.92 111.35 -5.87
CA ALA A 797 59.81 112.51 -6.06
C ALA A 797 61.28 112.23 -6.40
N ARG A 798 61.77 110.98 -6.35
CA ARG A 798 63.21 110.68 -6.52
C ARG A 798 63.52 109.60 -7.54
N GLN A 799 62.73 109.55 -8.60
CA GLN A 799 62.95 108.67 -9.76
C GLN A 799 64.08 109.17 -10.69
N GLU A 800 64.79 110.25 -10.36
CA GLU A 800 65.25 111.19 -11.40
C GLU A 800 66.67 111.75 -11.27
N GLN A 801 67.59 111.15 -10.49
CA GLN A 801 69.03 111.43 -10.63
C GLN A 801 69.87 110.13 -10.62
N LEU A 802 69.96 109.45 -11.77
CA LEU A 802 70.93 109.70 -12.86
C LEU A 802 72.41 109.48 -12.47
N ALA A 803 72.96 108.42 -13.08
CA ALA A 803 73.99 108.55 -14.13
C ALA A 803 75.30 109.31 -13.82
N ARG A 804 75.75 109.40 -12.57
CA ARG A 804 77.12 109.86 -12.25
C ARG A 804 78.16 108.76 -12.04
N GLN A 805 77.77 107.49 -11.91
CA GLN A 805 78.69 106.37 -11.64
C GLN A 805 79.34 105.74 -12.88
N GLU A 806 79.17 106.31 -14.07
CA GLU A 806 79.46 105.57 -15.31
C GLU A 806 80.93 105.60 -15.79
N GLN A 807 81.76 106.55 -15.32
CA GLN A 807 83.08 106.80 -15.95
C GLN A 807 84.35 106.48 -15.15
N GLU A 808 84.32 106.21 -13.84
CA GLU A 808 85.52 105.68 -13.15
C GLU A 808 85.87 104.23 -13.58
N LYS A 809 84.94 103.54 -14.25
CA LYS A 809 85.05 102.12 -14.63
C LYS A 809 86.14 101.76 -15.64
N GLN A 810 86.61 102.67 -16.49
CA GLN A 810 87.35 102.24 -17.69
C GLN A 810 88.87 102.07 -17.49
N GLU A 811 89.50 102.80 -16.57
CA GLU A 811 90.96 103.00 -16.70
C GLU A 811 91.84 101.93 -16.03
N ARG A 812 91.41 101.31 -14.93
CA ARG A 812 92.24 100.32 -14.19
C ARG A 812 91.75 98.88 -14.24
N ALA A 813 90.60 98.62 -14.88
CA ALA A 813 90.24 97.31 -15.41
C ALA A 813 91.34 96.66 -16.27
N ARG A 814 92.23 97.48 -16.87
CA ARG A 814 93.43 97.01 -17.61
C ARG A 814 94.51 96.36 -16.73
N GLN A 815 94.64 96.72 -15.45
CA GLN A 815 95.59 96.08 -14.54
C GLN A 815 95.01 94.79 -13.94
N GLU A 816 93.69 94.72 -13.78
CA GLU A 816 92.99 93.54 -13.28
C GLU A 816 92.95 92.38 -14.30
N GLN A 817 92.88 92.68 -15.61
CA GLN A 817 92.76 91.66 -16.66
C GLN A 817 93.89 90.62 -16.69
N LEU A 818 95.14 90.99 -16.40
CA LEU A 818 96.27 90.07 -16.44
C LEU A 818 96.32 89.14 -15.22
N ALA A 819 95.99 89.64 -14.03
CA ALA A 819 95.93 88.82 -12.81
C ALA A 819 94.71 87.87 -12.81
N TRP A 820 93.60 88.30 -13.41
CA TRP A 820 92.36 87.52 -13.48
C TRP A 820 92.48 86.28 -14.38
N GLN A 821 93.18 86.36 -15.52
CA GLN A 821 93.26 85.23 -16.47
C GLN A 821 93.96 83.99 -15.89
N GLU A 822 95.04 84.15 -15.11
CA GLU A 822 95.73 82.99 -14.48
C GLU A 822 94.91 82.35 -13.34
N GLN A 823 94.16 83.14 -12.56
CA GLN A 823 93.26 82.60 -11.53
C GLN A 823 92.03 81.91 -12.16
N LEU A 824 91.45 82.50 -13.20
CA LEU A 824 90.27 81.96 -13.87
C LEU A 824 90.56 80.59 -14.48
N ALA A 825 91.69 80.42 -15.18
CA ALA A 825 92.05 79.16 -15.81
C ALA A 825 92.14 77.98 -14.80
N ARG A 826 92.59 78.25 -13.57
CA ARG A 826 92.64 77.24 -12.49
C ARG A 826 91.27 76.95 -11.89
N GLN A 827 90.42 77.98 -11.68
CA GLN A 827 89.06 77.77 -11.19
C GLN A 827 88.16 77.07 -12.23
N GLU A 828 88.33 77.37 -13.53
CA GLU A 828 87.58 76.71 -14.59
C GLU A 828 87.88 75.20 -14.70
N GLN A 829 89.13 74.76 -14.51
CA GLN A 829 89.42 73.32 -14.52
C GLN A 829 88.79 72.58 -13.34
N LEU A 830 88.85 73.15 -12.13
CA LEU A 830 88.17 72.60 -10.95
C LEU A 830 86.65 72.58 -11.12
N ALA A 831 86.06 73.69 -11.57
CA ALA A 831 84.61 73.78 -11.82
C ALA A 831 84.13 72.80 -12.91
N ARG A 832 84.92 72.57 -13.97
CA ARG A 832 84.60 71.57 -15.02
C ARG A 832 84.68 70.13 -14.48
N GLN A 833 85.65 69.80 -13.63
CA GLN A 833 85.70 68.48 -12.98
C GLN A 833 84.53 68.27 -12.01
N GLU A 834 84.17 69.28 -11.21
CA GLU A 834 82.99 69.19 -10.34
C GLU A 834 81.67 69.11 -11.12
N GLN A 835 81.51 69.84 -12.23
CA GLN A 835 80.31 69.75 -13.06
C GLN A 835 80.18 68.40 -13.75
N LEU A 836 81.28 67.81 -14.25
CA LEU A 836 81.26 66.47 -14.81
C LEU A 836 80.87 65.43 -13.74
N ALA A 837 81.45 65.50 -12.55
CA ALA A 837 81.09 64.60 -11.43
C ALA A 837 79.62 64.74 -10.99
N ARG A 838 79.09 65.98 -10.94
CA ARG A 838 77.67 66.23 -10.63
C ARG A 838 76.74 65.74 -11.76
N GLN A 839 77.09 65.95 -13.02
CA GLN A 839 76.33 65.41 -14.15
C GLN A 839 76.35 63.87 -14.15
N GLU A 840 77.48 63.24 -13.83
CA GLU A 840 77.58 61.78 -13.79
C GLU A 840 76.79 61.18 -12.62
N GLN A 841 76.80 61.81 -11.44
CA GLN A 841 75.91 61.42 -10.34
C GLN A 841 74.42 61.64 -10.66
N GLU A 842 74.06 62.73 -11.34
CA GLU A 842 72.69 62.91 -11.82
C GLU A 842 72.31 61.87 -12.86
N ARG A 843 73.19 61.53 -13.80
CA ARG A 843 72.97 60.50 -14.81
C ARG A 843 72.77 59.13 -14.16
N GLN A 844 73.56 58.80 -13.14
CA GLN A 844 73.41 57.57 -12.36
C GLN A 844 72.12 57.57 -11.51
N LYS A 845 71.72 58.70 -10.92
CA LYS A 845 70.42 58.81 -10.21
C LYS A 845 69.24 58.67 -11.17
N ARG A 846 69.27 59.34 -12.34
CA ARG A 846 68.25 59.23 -13.38
C ARG A 846 68.18 57.81 -13.94
N ALA A 847 69.31 57.17 -14.23
CA ALA A 847 69.34 55.77 -14.68
C ALA A 847 68.83 54.76 -13.63
N ARG A 848 69.10 54.99 -12.34
CA ARG A 848 68.50 54.20 -11.24
C ARG A 848 66.99 54.43 -11.13
N GLN A 849 66.52 55.67 -11.31
CA GLN A 849 65.09 55.98 -11.31
C GLN A 849 64.36 55.44 -12.56
N GLU A 850 64.99 55.45 -13.74
CA GLU A 850 64.45 54.81 -14.94
C GLU A 850 64.41 53.30 -14.80
N ARG A 851 65.45 52.65 -14.26
CA ARG A 851 65.41 51.20 -13.97
C ARG A 851 64.32 50.85 -12.96
N ALA A 852 64.21 51.60 -11.85
CA ALA A 852 63.14 51.37 -10.87
C ALA A 852 61.73 51.58 -11.46
N LYS A 853 61.55 52.56 -12.36
CA LYS A 853 60.30 52.75 -13.10
C LYS A 853 60.03 51.65 -14.12
N GLN A 854 61.05 51.17 -14.83
CA GLN A 854 60.94 50.05 -15.77
C GLN A 854 60.65 48.73 -15.03
N GLU A 855 61.24 48.51 -13.86
CA GLU A 855 60.94 47.37 -12.99
C GLU A 855 59.51 47.45 -12.42
N GLN A 856 59.04 48.63 -12.00
CA GLN A 856 57.64 48.82 -11.60
C GLN A 856 56.66 48.62 -12.78
N LEU A 857 56.98 49.14 -13.97
CA LEU A 857 56.16 48.95 -15.17
C LEU A 857 56.16 47.48 -15.62
N ALA A 858 57.29 46.79 -15.58
CA ALA A 858 57.37 45.35 -15.89
C ALA A 858 56.61 44.50 -14.86
N TRP A 859 56.64 44.88 -13.58
CA TRP A 859 55.85 44.23 -12.53
C TRP A 859 54.34 44.47 -12.72
N GLN A 860 53.93 45.70 -13.06
CA GLN A 860 52.53 46.01 -13.39
C GLN A 860 52.07 45.33 -14.70
N GLU A 861 52.91 45.25 -15.73
CA GLU A 861 52.63 44.47 -16.94
C GLU A 861 52.50 42.98 -16.63
N GLN A 862 53.35 42.40 -15.77
CA GLN A 862 53.21 41.00 -15.36
C GLN A 862 51.93 40.77 -14.55
N LEU A 863 51.56 41.69 -13.64
CA LEU A 863 50.31 41.60 -12.91
C LEU A 863 49.11 41.69 -13.86
N ALA A 864 49.12 42.67 -14.78
CA ALA A 864 48.08 42.86 -15.78
C ALA A 864 47.97 41.68 -16.75
N ARG A 865 49.09 41.08 -17.17
CA ARG A 865 49.10 39.85 -17.99
C ARG A 865 48.57 38.65 -17.21
N GLN A 866 48.90 38.50 -15.93
CA GLN A 866 48.31 37.44 -15.09
C GLN A 866 46.82 37.67 -14.82
N GLU A 867 46.37 38.91 -14.69
CA GLU A 867 44.95 39.25 -14.55
C GLU A 867 44.19 39.05 -15.87
N GLN A 868 44.78 39.42 -17.02
CA GLN A 868 44.22 39.12 -18.33
C GLN A 868 44.18 37.61 -18.59
N GLU A 869 45.24 36.85 -18.31
CA GLU A 869 45.19 35.39 -18.39
C GLU A 869 44.15 34.78 -17.44
N LYS A 870 44.01 35.30 -16.21
CA LYS A 870 42.94 34.85 -15.29
C LYS A 870 41.56 35.19 -15.82
N GLN A 871 41.34 36.38 -16.38
CA GLN A 871 40.07 36.78 -16.97
C GLN A 871 39.76 36.02 -18.26
N GLU A 872 40.77 35.70 -19.07
CA GLU A 872 40.62 34.94 -20.30
C GLU A 872 40.41 33.45 -20.02
N ARG A 873 41.16 32.86 -19.06
CA ARG A 873 40.87 31.52 -18.54
C ARG A 873 39.48 31.46 -17.91
N ALA A 874 39.07 32.46 -17.13
CA ALA A 874 37.72 32.52 -16.57
C ALA A 874 36.63 32.73 -17.65
N ARG A 875 36.90 33.47 -18.73
CA ARG A 875 35.99 33.57 -19.90
C ARG A 875 35.93 32.27 -20.67
N GLN A 876 37.05 31.57 -20.88
CA GLN A 876 37.10 30.26 -21.54
C GLN A 876 36.47 29.17 -20.67
N GLU A 877 36.66 29.18 -19.34
CA GLU A 877 35.95 28.30 -18.41
C GLU A 877 34.46 28.63 -18.36
N ARG A 878 34.05 29.90 -18.33
CA ARG A 878 32.63 30.26 -18.42
C ARG A 878 32.02 29.85 -19.76
N ALA A 879 32.71 30.06 -20.89
CA ALA A 879 32.24 29.61 -22.20
C ALA A 879 32.17 28.08 -22.29
N LYS A 880 33.12 27.35 -21.70
CA LYS A 880 33.08 25.87 -21.60
C LYS A 880 31.98 25.40 -20.65
N GLN A 881 31.77 26.06 -19.51
CA GLN A 881 30.68 25.76 -18.57
C GLN A 881 29.32 26.12 -19.17
N GLU A 882 29.22 27.16 -19.99
CA GLU A 882 27.99 27.56 -20.69
C GLU A 882 27.70 26.64 -21.89
N GLN A 883 28.74 26.18 -22.62
CA GLN A 883 28.58 25.13 -23.64
C GLN A 883 28.27 23.76 -23.02
N LEU A 884 28.89 23.40 -21.90
CA LEU A 884 28.54 22.20 -21.14
C LEU A 884 27.13 22.32 -20.55
N ALA A 885 26.74 23.47 -20.00
CA ALA A 885 25.39 23.70 -19.50
C ALA A 885 24.35 23.71 -20.63
N LYS A 886 24.68 24.20 -21.83
CA LYS A 886 23.81 24.10 -23.01
C LYS A 886 23.74 22.67 -23.56
N GLN A 887 24.85 21.93 -23.63
CA GLN A 887 24.82 20.50 -23.96
C GLN A 887 24.11 19.67 -22.89
N GLU A 888 24.21 20.05 -21.61
CA GLU A 888 23.56 19.35 -20.51
C GLU A 888 22.09 19.76 -20.41
N GLN A 889 21.71 20.99 -20.76
CA GLN A 889 20.31 21.37 -20.97
C GLN A 889 19.73 20.67 -22.19
N GLU A 890 20.39 20.65 -23.35
CA GLU A 890 19.94 19.88 -24.52
C GLU A 890 19.88 18.37 -24.24
N ARG A 891 20.84 17.82 -23.48
CA ARG A 891 20.78 16.41 -23.04
C ARG A 891 19.69 16.19 -21.99
N GLN A 892 19.42 17.13 -21.10
CA GLN A 892 18.32 17.02 -20.14
C GLN A 892 16.96 17.25 -20.81
N GLU A 893 16.85 18.08 -21.84
CA GLU A 893 15.63 18.28 -22.63
C GLU A 893 15.41 17.11 -23.57
N ARG A 894 16.43 16.60 -24.26
CA ARG A 894 16.34 15.34 -25.02
C ARG A 894 16.09 14.15 -24.11
N ALA A 895 16.67 14.08 -22.90
CA ALA A 895 16.36 13.03 -21.94
C ALA A 895 14.99 13.21 -21.30
N LYS A 896 14.47 14.44 -21.14
CA LYS A 896 13.08 14.69 -20.72
C LYS A 896 12.10 14.36 -21.84
N GLN A 897 12.41 14.66 -23.10
CA GLN A 897 11.62 14.30 -24.28
C GLN A 897 11.68 12.80 -24.53
N GLU A 898 12.83 12.14 -24.38
CA GLU A 898 12.93 10.67 -24.36
C GLU A 898 12.23 10.08 -23.14
N GLN A 899 12.27 10.69 -21.95
CA GLN A 899 11.51 10.19 -20.80
C GLN A 899 10.02 10.42 -20.95
N LEU A 900 9.56 11.51 -21.56
CA LEU A 900 8.16 11.73 -21.91
C LEU A 900 7.73 10.76 -22.99
N ALA A 901 8.49 10.60 -24.08
CA ALA A 901 8.20 9.63 -25.13
C ALA A 901 8.27 8.19 -24.64
N ARG A 902 9.20 7.84 -23.74
CA ARG A 902 9.24 6.53 -23.07
C ARG A 902 8.16 6.38 -22.01
N GLN A 903 7.73 7.43 -21.32
CA GLN A 903 6.56 7.37 -20.43
C GLN A 903 5.25 7.30 -21.21
N GLU A 904 5.16 7.88 -22.41
CA GLU A 904 4.02 7.76 -23.30
C GLU A 904 4.03 6.40 -24.00
N GLN A 905 5.18 5.89 -24.45
CA GLN A 905 5.31 4.51 -24.92
C GLN A 905 5.07 3.51 -23.79
N GLU A 906 5.60 3.70 -22.58
CA GLU A 906 5.28 2.85 -21.43
C GLU A 906 3.82 3.02 -21.00
N LYS A 907 3.18 4.18 -21.14
CA LYS A 907 1.74 4.33 -20.88
C LYS A 907 0.90 3.66 -21.97
N GLN A 908 1.30 3.74 -23.24
CA GLN A 908 0.62 3.06 -24.34
C GLN A 908 0.87 1.55 -24.31
N GLU A 909 2.06 1.11 -23.93
CA GLU A 909 2.43 -0.29 -23.78
C GLU A 909 1.84 -0.87 -22.50
N ARG A 910 1.79 -0.12 -21.39
CA ARG A 910 0.98 -0.51 -20.21
C ARG A 910 -0.50 -0.50 -20.52
N ALA A 911 -1.05 0.49 -21.22
CA ALA A 911 -2.45 0.46 -21.64
C ALA A 911 -2.75 -0.73 -22.58
N ARG A 912 -1.81 -1.11 -23.46
CA ARG A 912 -1.91 -2.32 -24.29
C ARG A 912 -1.72 -3.60 -23.47
N GLN A 913 -0.81 -3.64 -22.50
CA GLN A 913 -0.60 -4.79 -21.62
C GLN A 913 -1.74 -4.93 -20.60
N GLU A 914 -2.35 -3.83 -20.16
CA GLU A 914 -3.56 -3.77 -19.33
C GLU A 914 -4.78 -4.13 -20.17
N GLN A 915 -4.90 -3.72 -21.44
CA GLN A 915 -5.93 -4.23 -22.34
C GLN A 915 -5.75 -5.72 -22.68
N LEU A 916 -4.52 -6.20 -22.90
CA LEU A 916 -4.23 -7.61 -23.15
C LEU A 916 -4.45 -8.44 -21.88
N ALA A 917 -4.02 -7.96 -20.72
CA ALA A 917 -4.27 -8.60 -19.43
C ALA A 917 -5.74 -8.52 -19.03
N TRP A 918 -6.48 -7.47 -19.40
CA TRP A 918 -7.92 -7.39 -19.23
C TRP A 918 -8.64 -8.34 -20.18
N GLN A 919 -8.24 -8.46 -21.45
CA GLN A 919 -8.76 -9.47 -22.38
C GLN A 919 -8.38 -10.90 -21.96
N GLU A 920 -7.22 -11.11 -21.34
CA GLU A 920 -6.77 -12.41 -20.85
C GLU A 920 -7.43 -12.75 -19.49
N GLN A 921 -7.66 -11.77 -18.62
CA GLN A 921 -8.52 -11.90 -17.44
C GLN A 921 -9.97 -12.14 -17.85
N GLU A 922 -10.51 -11.43 -18.84
CA GLU A 922 -11.86 -11.64 -19.35
C GLU A 922 -11.97 -13.02 -20.04
N LYS A 923 -10.95 -13.49 -20.75
CA LYS A 923 -10.89 -14.88 -21.24
C LYS A 923 -10.79 -15.90 -20.11
N GLN A 924 -10.00 -15.65 -19.07
CA GLN A 924 -9.90 -16.54 -17.90
C GLN A 924 -11.17 -16.51 -17.05
N GLU A 925 -11.85 -15.37 -16.97
CA GLU A 925 -13.10 -15.18 -16.23
C GLU A 925 -14.27 -15.75 -17.02
N ARG A 926 -14.33 -15.57 -18.34
CA ARG A 926 -15.25 -16.32 -19.22
C ARG A 926 -14.98 -17.82 -19.15
N ALA A 927 -13.73 -18.29 -19.19
CA ALA A 927 -13.41 -19.71 -19.02
C ALA A 927 -13.76 -20.24 -17.61
N ARG A 928 -13.64 -19.41 -16.56
CA ARG A 928 -14.10 -19.75 -15.20
C ARG A 928 -15.62 -19.71 -15.09
N GLN A 929 -16.30 -18.79 -15.75
CA GLN A 929 -17.76 -18.72 -15.83
C GLN A 929 -18.32 -19.86 -16.67
N GLU A 930 -17.62 -20.30 -17.73
CA GLU A 930 -17.93 -21.51 -18.49
C GLU A 930 -17.67 -22.78 -17.66
N GLN A 931 -16.59 -22.85 -16.88
CA GLN A 931 -16.36 -23.94 -15.93
C GLN A 931 -17.39 -23.96 -14.80
N LEU A 932 -17.77 -22.80 -14.25
CA LEU A 932 -18.80 -22.67 -13.21
C LEU A 932 -20.18 -22.98 -13.79
N ALA A 933 -20.50 -22.54 -15.00
CA ALA A 933 -21.74 -22.88 -15.69
C ALA A 933 -21.79 -24.38 -16.06
N TRP A 934 -20.65 -24.99 -16.41
CA TRP A 934 -20.55 -26.43 -16.63
C TRP A 934 -20.68 -27.21 -15.31
N GLN A 935 -20.06 -26.76 -14.22
CA GLN A 935 -20.25 -27.34 -12.88
C GLN A 935 -21.68 -27.14 -12.37
N GLU A 936 -22.31 -26.00 -12.63
CA GLU A 936 -23.73 -25.77 -12.33
C GLU A 936 -24.63 -26.64 -13.20
N GLN A 937 -24.34 -26.82 -14.49
CA GLN A 937 -25.10 -27.74 -15.34
C GLN A 937 -24.94 -29.19 -14.86
N LEU A 938 -23.73 -29.61 -14.49
CA LEU A 938 -23.47 -30.93 -13.92
C LEU A 938 -24.19 -31.10 -12.57
N ALA A 939 -24.12 -30.11 -11.68
CA ALA A 939 -24.82 -30.13 -10.40
C ALA A 939 -26.35 -30.11 -10.58
N ARG A 940 -26.88 -29.38 -11.56
CA ARG A 940 -28.31 -29.39 -11.95
C ARG A 940 -28.70 -30.74 -12.54
N GLN A 941 -27.87 -31.38 -13.36
CA GLN A 941 -28.11 -32.74 -13.85
C GLN A 941 -28.02 -33.79 -12.74
N GLU A 942 -27.09 -33.66 -11.80
CA GLU A 942 -27.04 -34.52 -10.61
C GLU A 942 -28.26 -34.29 -9.70
N GLN A 943 -28.73 -33.05 -9.54
CA GLN A 943 -29.95 -32.77 -8.79
C GLN A 943 -31.19 -33.31 -9.50
N LEU A 944 -31.30 -33.18 -10.83
CA LEU A 944 -32.36 -33.81 -11.62
C LEU A 944 -32.30 -35.33 -11.52
N ALA A 945 -31.13 -35.95 -11.65
CA ALA A 945 -30.96 -37.39 -11.49
C ALA A 945 -31.31 -37.87 -10.07
N ARG A 946 -31.00 -37.09 -9.02
CA ARG A 946 -31.42 -37.37 -7.65
C ARG A 946 -32.93 -37.17 -7.46
N GLN A 947 -33.54 -36.15 -8.06
CA GLN A 947 -34.99 -35.96 -8.03
C GLN A 947 -35.72 -37.06 -8.81
N GLU A 948 -35.21 -37.50 -9.96
CA GLU A 948 -35.72 -38.65 -10.69
C GLU A 948 -35.56 -39.94 -9.89
N GLN A 949 -34.44 -40.16 -9.21
CA GLN A 949 -34.28 -41.34 -8.34
C GLN A 949 -35.24 -41.31 -7.15
N LEU A 950 -35.44 -40.15 -6.51
CA LEU A 950 -36.41 -39.99 -5.43
C LEU A 950 -37.85 -40.17 -5.95
N ALA A 951 -38.19 -39.63 -7.12
CA ALA A 951 -39.49 -39.80 -7.75
C ALA A 951 -39.73 -41.26 -8.17
N ARG A 952 -38.72 -41.98 -8.67
CA ARG A 952 -38.80 -43.43 -8.95
C ARG A 952 -38.97 -44.24 -7.67
N GLN A 953 -38.23 -43.93 -6.60
CA GLN A 953 -38.42 -44.56 -5.29
C GLN A 953 -39.81 -44.26 -4.70
N GLU A 954 -40.34 -43.05 -4.90
CA GLU A 954 -41.67 -42.69 -4.45
C GLU A 954 -42.75 -43.38 -5.30
N GLN A 955 -42.57 -43.47 -6.62
CA GLN A 955 -43.43 -44.28 -7.49
C GLN A 955 -43.39 -45.76 -7.09
N GLU A 956 -42.21 -46.36 -6.83
CA GLU A 956 -42.11 -47.72 -6.31
C GLU A 956 -42.79 -47.89 -4.95
N ARG A 957 -42.69 -46.91 -4.04
CA ARG A 957 -43.38 -46.97 -2.73
C ARG A 957 -44.89 -46.84 -2.91
N GLN A 958 -45.36 -45.96 -3.80
CA GLN A 958 -46.77 -45.82 -4.14
C GLN A 958 -47.31 -47.07 -4.84
N GLU A 959 -46.52 -47.71 -5.72
CA GLU A 959 -46.90 -48.94 -6.40
C GLU A 959 -46.92 -50.13 -5.44
N ARG A 960 -45.91 -50.28 -4.56
CA ARG A 960 -45.95 -51.28 -3.47
C ARG A 960 -47.15 -51.06 -2.56
N ALA A 961 -47.47 -49.82 -2.19
CA ALA A 961 -48.66 -49.51 -1.39
C ALA A 961 -49.97 -49.79 -2.15
N ARG A 962 -50.03 -49.57 -3.47
CA ARG A 962 -51.16 -49.97 -4.33
C ARG A 962 -51.28 -51.50 -4.42
N GLN A 963 -50.18 -52.22 -4.56
CA GLN A 963 -50.15 -53.68 -4.59
C GLN A 963 -50.54 -54.28 -3.24
N GLU A 964 -50.11 -53.69 -2.11
CA GLU A 964 -50.56 -54.09 -0.76
C GLU A 964 -52.05 -53.81 -0.56
N ARG A 965 -52.56 -52.64 -0.97
CA ARG A 965 -54.00 -52.35 -0.95
C ARG A 965 -54.80 -53.30 -1.85
N ALA A 966 -54.31 -53.59 -3.06
CA ALA A 966 -54.94 -54.56 -3.96
C ALA A 966 -54.95 -55.97 -3.37
N LYS A 967 -53.88 -56.39 -2.67
CA LYS A 967 -53.84 -57.65 -1.93
C LYS A 967 -54.81 -57.66 -0.74
N GLN A 968 -54.91 -56.55 0.01
CA GLN A 968 -55.89 -56.42 1.10
C GLN A 968 -57.32 -56.42 0.57
N GLU A 969 -57.61 -55.77 -0.55
CA GLU A 969 -58.91 -55.85 -1.23
C GLU A 969 -59.19 -57.24 -1.77
N GLN A 970 -58.21 -57.94 -2.35
CA GLN A 970 -58.39 -59.34 -2.79
C GLN A 970 -58.67 -60.27 -1.61
N LEU A 971 -57.95 -60.11 -0.50
CA LEU A 971 -58.19 -60.88 0.73
C LEU A 971 -59.58 -60.57 1.30
N ALA A 972 -59.97 -59.30 1.39
CA ALA A 972 -61.30 -58.89 1.84
C ALA A 972 -62.42 -59.40 0.91
N ARG A 973 -62.18 -59.46 -0.42
CA ARG A 973 -63.11 -60.07 -1.39
C ARG A 973 -63.17 -61.59 -1.23
N GLN A 974 -62.05 -62.27 -0.95
CA GLN A 974 -62.07 -63.70 -0.63
C GLN A 974 -62.82 -63.97 0.68
N GLU A 975 -62.59 -63.19 1.74
CA GLU A 975 -63.36 -63.30 2.98
C GLU A 975 -64.86 -63.00 2.77
N GLN A 976 -65.21 -62.04 1.91
CA GLN A 976 -66.61 -61.79 1.54
C GLN A 976 -67.22 -62.95 0.75
N LEU A 977 -66.49 -63.51 -0.22
CA LEU A 977 -66.93 -64.68 -0.99
C LEU A 977 -67.10 -65.90 -0.09
N GLU A 978 -66.15 -66.20 0.81
CA GLU A 978 -66.31 -67.26 1.80
C GLU A 978 -67.50 -67.02 2.73
N ARG A 979 -67.75 -65.78 3.16
CA ARG A 979 -68.95 -65.46 3.96
C ARG A 979 -70.24 -65.65 3.15
N GLN A 980 -70.24 -65.28 1.86
CA GLN A 980 -71.38 -65.51 0.97
C GLN A 980 -71.59 -66.99 0.67
N GLU A 981 -70.54 -67.78 0.47
CA GLU A 981 -70.63 -69.23 0.28
C GLU A 981 -71.11 -69.93 1.54
N ARG A 982 -70.60 -69.58 2.73
CA ARG A 982 -71.10 -70.11 4.00
C ARG A 982 -72.57 -69.75 4.22
N ALA A 983 -72.96 -68.50 3.98
CA ALA A 983 -74.35 -68.07 4.06
C ALA A 983 -75.25 -68.78 3.03
N ARG A 984 -74.74 -69.02 1.81
CA ARG A 984 -75.44 -69.77 0.77
C ARG A 984 -75.59 -71.25 1.14
N GLN A 985 -74.55 -71.90 1.65
CA GLN A 985 -74.61 -73.29 2.13
C GLN A 985 -75.57 -73.43 3.32
N GLU A 986 -75.60 -72.44 4.21
CA GLU A 986 -76.55 -72.41 5.34
C GLU A 986 -77.99 -72.17 4.86
N LEU A 987 -78.20 -71.33 3.84
CA LEU A 987 -79.51 -71.11 3.22
C LEU A 987 -79.97 -72.33 2.41
N GLU A 988 -79.08 -72.95 1.63
CA GLU A 988 -79.35 -74.18 0.86
C GLU A 988 -79.64 -75.37 1.78
N ARG A 989 -78.96 -75.44 2.94
CA ARG A 989 -79.31 -76.39 4.00
C ARG A 989 -80.69 -76.10 4.62
N GLN A 990 -81.03 -74.83 4.89
CA GLN A 990 -82.37 -74.47 5.37
C GLN A 990 -83.45 -74.73 4.32
N GLU A 991 -83.15 -74.56 3.03
CA GLU A 991 -84.04 -74.90 1.92
C GLU A 991 -84.19 -76.42 1.77
N GLN A 992 -83.13 -77.22 1.95
CA GLN A 992 -83.21 -78.68 2.02
C GLN A 992 -84.03 -79.17 3.21
N GLU A 993 -83.76 -78.68 4.43
CA GLU A 993 -84.54 -79.01 5.64
C GLU A 993 -86.02 -78.59 5.48
N ARG A 994 -86.29 -77.51 4.73
CA ARG A 994 -87.66 -77.08 4.38
C ARG A 994 -88.28 -77.92 3.26
N GLN A 995 -87.51 -78.36 2.26
CA GLN A 995 -87.96 -79.26 1.20
C GLN A 995 -88.28 -80.65 1.77
N GLU A 996 -87.46 -81.20 2.66
CA GLU A 996 -87.76 -82.46 3.36
C GLU A 996 -89.05 -82.35 4.20
N GLN A 997 -89.30 -81.20 4.85
CA GLN A 997 -90.56 -80.94 5.54
C GLN A 997 -91.75 -80.83 4.57
N LEU A 998 -91.58 -80.17 3.42
CA LEU A 998 -92.61 -80.07 2.39
C LEU A 998 -92.89 -81.43 1.75
N GLU A 999 -91.88 -82.22 1.38
CA GLU A 999 -92.06 -83.59 0.87
C GLU A 999 -92.71 -84.50 1.91
N MET A 1000 -92.42 -84.33 3.21
CA MET A 1000 -93.11 -85.06 4.27
C MET A 1000 -94.60 -84.66 4.36
N GLN A 1001 -94.92 -83.37 4.21
CA GLN A 1001 -96.31 -82.89 4.15
C GLN A 1001 -97.02 -83.37 2.88
N GLU A 1002 -96.39 -83.25 1.71
CA GLU A 1002 -96.93 -83.72 0.44
C GLU A 1002 -97.12 -85.24 0.42
N ARG A 1003 -96.23 -86.04 1.02
CA ARG A 1003 -96.46 -87.48 1.21
C ARG A 1003 -97.70 -87.75 2.08
N GLN A 1004 -97.86 -87.05 3.19
CA GLN A 1004 -99.06 -87.19 4.05
C GLN A 1004 -100.34 -86.70 3.36
N GLU A 1005 -100.24 -85.72 2.47
CA GLU A 1005 -101.37 -85.21 1.71
C GLU A 1005 -101.71 -86.11 0.51
N LEU A 1006 -100.72 -86.64 -0.20
CA LEU A 1006 -100.88 -87.65 -1.25
C LEU A 1006 -101.53 -88.93 -0.70
N GLU A 1007 -101.12 -89.39 0.49
CA GLU A 1007 -101.74 -90.56 1.14
C GLU A 1007 -103.23 -90.32 1.46
N ARG A 1008 -103.61 -89.07 1.79
CA ARG A 1008 -105.03 -88.66 1.91
C ARG A 1008 -105.73 -88.57 0.55
N GLN A 1009 -105.07 -88.01 -0.45
CA GLN A 1009 -105.61 -87.83 -1.79
C GLN A 1009 -105.81 -89.18 -2.51
N GLU A 1010 -104.93 -90.17 -2.35
CA GLU A 1010 -105.15 -91.53 -2.87
C GLU A 1010 -106.42 -92.17 -2.27
N LEU A 1011 -106.62 -91.99 -0.95
CA LEU A 1011 -107.83 -92.40 -0.23
C LEU A 1011 -109.12 -91.69 -0.70
N GLU A 1012 -109.00 -90.54 -1.37
CA GLU A 1012 -110.12 -89.78 -1.94
C GLU A 1012 -110.30 -90.05 -3.44
N ILE A 1013 -109.22 -90.23 -4.19
CA ILE A 1013 -109.20 -90.65 -5.59
C ILE A 1013 -109.82 -92.05 -5.74
N GLN A 1014 -109.56 -92.98 -4.81
CA GLN A 1014 -110.24 -94.28 -4.78
C GLN A 1014 -111.77 -94.16 -4.60
N LYS A 1015 -112.28 -93.09 -3.96
CA LYS A 1015 -113.72 -92.83 -3.85
C LYS A 1015 -114.29 -92.25 -5.16
N LEU A 1016 -113.56 -91.33 -5.78
CA LEU A 1016 -114.00 -90.61 -6.99
C LEU A 1016 -113.88 -91.45 -8.27
N GLN A 1017 -112.87 -92.32 -8.39
CA GLN A 1017 -112.73 -93.22 -9.56
C GLN A 1017 -113.94 -94.15 -9.74
N LYS A 1018 -114.63 -94.49 -8.65
CA LYS A 1018 -115.86 -95.29 -8.68
C LYS A 1018 -117.09 -94.51 -9.21
N GLN A 1019 -117.04 -93.18 -9.26
CA GLN A 1019 -118.12 -92.32 -9.77
C GLN A 1019 -117.86 -91.83 -11.21
N ALA A 1020 -116.60 -91.78 -11.65
CA ALA A 1020 -116.22 -91.25 -12.96
C ALA A 1020 -116.35 -92.25 -14.13
N GLN A 1021 -116.55 -93.54 -13.86
CA GLN A 1021 -116.69 -94.55 -14.92
C GLN A 1021 -118.05 -94.44 -15.63
N ASP A 1022 -119.12 -94.18 -14.87
CA ASP A 1022 -120.51 -94.14 -15.36
C ASP A 1022 -120.82 -92.95 -16.31
N GLY A 1023 -119.93 -91.96 -16.38
CA GLY A 1023 -120.11 -90.75 -17.20
C GLY A 1023 -119.42 -90.76 -18.57
N ARG A 1024 -118.33 -91.53 -18.76
CA ARG A 1024 -117.43 -91.34 -19.92
C ARG A 1024 -117.98 -91.83 -21.26
N ASP A 1025 -118.90 -92.79 -21.26
CA ASP A 1025 -119.46 -93.37 -22.50
C ASP A 1025 -120.40 -92.42 -23.28
N GLN A 1026 -120.76 -91.25 -22.71
CA GLN A 1026 -121.71 -90.32 -23.32
C GLN A 1026 -121.07 -89.27 -24.25
N GLU A 1027 -119.83 -88.84 -24.00
CA GLU A 1027 -119.24 -87.66 -24.68
C GLU A 1027 -118.58 -87.99 -26.03
N GLU A 1028 -117.97 -89.17 -26.18
CA GLU A 1028 -117.17 -89.51 -27.36
C GLU A 1028 -117.99 -89.54 -28.67
N LYS A 1029 -119.31 -89.81 -28.55
CA LYS A 1029 -120.27 -89.77 -29.67
C LYS A 1029 -120.40 -88.40 -30.34
N ALA A 1030 -120.11 -87.30 -29.64
CA ALA A 1030 -120.39 -85.96 -30.15
C ALA A 1030 -119.30 -85.40 -31.09
N LYS A 1031 -118.02 -85.57 -30.74
CA LYS A 1031 -116.91 -84.80 -31.34
C LYS A 1031 -116.57 -85.21 -32.78
N ARG A 1032 -116.70 -86.50 -33.13
CA ARG A 1032 -116.40 -87.03 -34.48
C ARG A 1032 -117.29 -86.48 -35.61
N ILE A 1033 -118.46 -85.92 -35.29
CA ILE A 1033 -119.45 -85.47 -36.30
C ILE A 1033 -119.09 -84.11 -36.91
N GLN A 1034 -118.36 -83.25 -36.18
CA GLN A 1034 -118.19 -81.84 -36.56
C GLN A 1034 -117.06 -81.60 -37.58
N ALA A 1035 -115.91 -82.26 -37.43
CA ALA A 1035 -114.73 -82.05 -38.29
C ALA A 1035 -115.01 -82.30 -39.78
N ARG A 1036 -115.73 -83.39 -40.08
CA ARG A 1036 -115.96 -83.89 -41.45
C ARG A 1036 -116.72 -82.93 -42.37
N LYS A 1037 -117.50 -82.00 -41.83
CA LYS A 1037 -118.30 -81.05 -42.62
C LYS A 1037 -117.50 -79.88 -43.20
N ARG A 1038 -116.34 -79.53 -42.64
CA ARG A 1038 -115.60 -78.32 -43.04
C ARG A 1038 -114.76 -78.53 -44.31
N LEU A 1039 -114.16 -79.71 -44.45
CA LEU A 1039 -113.33 -80.10 -45.60
C LEU A 1039 -114.04 -79.81 -46.94
N GLN A 1040 -115.27 -80.30 -47.15
CA GLN A 1040 -115.95 -80.26 -48.45
C GLN A 1040 -116.13 -78.87 -49.10
N ARG A 1041 -116.12 -77.76 -48.35
CA ARG A 1041 -116.55 -76.45 -48.90
C ARG A 1041 -115.55 -75.71 -49.81
N LEU A 1042 -114.23 -75.94 -49.69
CA LEU A 1042 -113.26 -74.95 -50.19
C LEU A 1042 -112.70 -75.13 -51.61
N LYS A 1043 -112.57 -76.35 -52.15
CA LYS A 1043 -111.90 -76.54 -53.45
C LYS A 1043 -112.71 -76.22 -54.72
N LEU A 1044 -113.97 -75.82 -54.61
CA LEU A 1044 -114.88 -75.62 -55.75
C LEU A 1044 -114.66 -74.36 -56.63
N LYS A 1045 -113.62 -73.52 -56.40
CA LYS A 1045 -113.56 -72.14 -56.95
C LYS A 1045 -112.39 -71.74 -57.87
N LYS A 1046 -111.43 -72.63 -58.19
CA LYS A 1046 -110.28 -72.34 -59.09
C LYS A 1046 -109.98 -73.60 -59.93
N ILE A 1047 -110.45 -73.86 -61.16
CA ILE A 1047 -110.90 -73.06 -62.31
C ILE A 1047 -109.74 -72.20 -62.87
N ARG A 1048 -109.08 -72.52 -64.02
CA ARG A 1048 -109.52 -72.81 -65.41
C ARG A 1048 -110.19 -71.63 -66.17
N ARG A 1049 -109.44 -70.58 -66.52
CA ARG A 1049 -109.47 -69.89 -67.85
C ARG A 1049 -108.33 -68.86 -67.98
N GLY A 1050 -107.90 -68.60 -69.23
CA GLY A 1050 -106.87 -67.69 -69.79
C GLY A 1050 -105.75 -67.07 -68.90
N LYS A 1051 -104.43 -67.20 -69.15
CA LYS A 1051 -103.64 -67.78 -70.27
C LYS A 1051 -103.91 -67.07 -71.64
N PRO A 1052 -102.94 -66.48 -72.38
CA PRO A 1052 -101.51 -66.28 -72.09
C PRO A 1052 -101.25 -65.06 -71.17
N GLY A 1053 -100.01 -64.66 -70.87
CA GLY A 1053 -98.71 -65.32 -71.17
C GLY A 1053 -98.56 -66.69 -70.49
N GLU A 1054 -97.71 -67.57 -71.04
CA GLU A 1054 -97.73 -68.99 -70.65
C GLU A 1054 -96.38 -69.68 -70.50
N ARG A 1055 -96.04 -70.00 -69.25
CA ARG A 1055 -95.87 -71.39 -68.82
C ARG A 1055 -96.55 -71.62 -67.47
N ARG A 1056 -97.70 -72.29 -67.49
CA ARG A 1056 -98.11 -73.15 -66.36
C ARG A 1056 -97.26 -74.41 -66.41
N GLN A 1057 -97.15 -75.12 -65.28
CA GLN A 1057 -97.69 -76.47 -65.18
C GLN A 1057 -97.85 -76.88 -63.71
N ASN A 1058 -98.91 -77.67 -63.46
CA ASN A 1058 -98.97 -78.88 -62.61
C ASN A 1058 -98.33 -78.82 -61.20
N LEU A 1059 -98.95 -79.24 -60.10
CA LEU A 1059 -100.29 -79.78 -59.82
C LEU A 1059 -100.89 -78.90 -58.68
N THR A 1060 -102.11 -78.99 -58.19
CA THR A 1060 -102.96 -80.14 -57.82
C THR A 1060 -104.43 -79.71 -57.91
N LEU A 1061 -105.35 -80.60 -57.53
CA LEU A 1061 -106.24 -80.30 -56.41
C LEU A 1061 -106.52 -81.64 -55.74
N GLU A 1062 -106.83 -82.69 -56.54
CA GLU A 1062 -106.46 -84.10 -56.27
C GLU A 1062 -104.94 -84.26 -56.04
N ASP A 1063 -104.49 -85.13 -55.12
CA ASP A 1063 -105.22 -86.20 -54.40
C ASP A 1063 -106.18 -85.71 -53.27
N GLU A 1064 -106.32 -84.40 -53.16
CA GLU A 1064 -107.49 -83.63 -52.73
C GLU A 1064 -107.80 -83.77 -51.30
N ARG A 1065 -108.89 -84.45 -50.97
CA ARG A 1065 -109.54 -84.24 -49.69
C ARG A 1065 -109.06 -85.20 -48.62
N ARG A 1066 -108.08 -86.04 -48.98
CA ARG A 1066 -107.44 -87.06 -48.14
C ARG A 1066 -105.92 -86.97 -48.17
N LEU A 1067 -105.39 -86.40 -49.24
CA LEU A 1067 -104.34 -85.38 -49.15
C LEU A 1067 -104.80 -84.07 -48.43
N GLU A 1068 -106.07 -83.96 -48.00
CA GLU A 1068 -106.58 -83.06 -46.93
C GLU A 1068 -106.98 -83.86 -45.64
N ASP A 1069 -106.82 -85.20 -45.57
CA ASP A 1069 -106.97 -85.99 -44.32
C ASP A 1069 -105.58 -86.15 -43.66
N GLN A 1070 -104.49 -86.21 -44.44
CA GLN A 1070 -103.14 -85.87 -43.92
C GLN A 1070 -103.11 -84.43 -43.36
N GLN A 1071 -103.86 -83.50 -43.97
CA GLN A 1071 -104.07 -82.14 -43.42
C GLN A 1071 -105.02 -82.09 -42.20
N ILE A 1072 -105.34 -83.24 -41.59
CA ILE A 1072 -105.98 -83.30 -40.27
C ILE A 1072 -104.97 -83.67 -39.17
N ASP A 1073 -103.96 -84.51 -39.45
CA ASP A 1073 -103.02 -84.99 -38.43
C ASP A 1073 -101.66 -84.25 -38.40
N GLU A 1074 -101.16 -83.74 -39.53
CA GLU A 1074 -99.84 -83.06 -39.61
C GLU A 1074 -99.88 -81.58 -39.14
N LEU A 1075 -100.92 -81.21 -38.39
CA LEU A 1075 -101.10 -79.89 -37.75
C LEU A 1075 -100.39 -79.82 -36.37
N LEU A 1076 -99.29 -80.55 -36.22
CA LEU A 1076 -98.54 -80.76 -34.99
C LEU A 1076 -97.03 -80.82 -35.28
N ASP A 1077 -96.36 -79.66 -35.22
CA ASP A 1077 -94.91 -79.46 -35.00
C ASP A 1077 -94.73 -77.97 -34.63
N ILE A 1078 -94.06 -77.50 -33.56
CA ILE A 1078 -93.08 -78.06 -32.61
C ILE A 1078 -91.68 -78.29 -33.23
N ASP A 1079 -90.70 -77.56 -32.65
CA ASP A 1079 -89.25 -77.85 -32.61
C ASP A 1079 -88.44 -77.91 -33.94
N GLN A 1080 -87.11 -77.71 -33.97
CA GLN A 1080 -86.17 -77.02 -33.06
C GLN A 1080 -84.90 -76.61 -33.86
N ASP A 1081 -83.91 -76.06 -33.15
CA ASP A 1081 -82.46 -76.32 -33.30
C ASP A 1081 -81.49 -75.22 -33.78
N ILE A 1082 -80.60 -74.87 -32.83
CA ILE A 1082 -79.11 -74.93 -32.92
C ILE A 1082 -78.33 -73.69 -33.43
N ASP A 1083 -77.80 -72.95 -32.43
CA ASP A 1083 -76.35 -72.67 -32.21
C ASP A 1083 -75.62 -71.52 -32.98
N PRO A 1084 -74.43 -71.03 -32.50
CA PRO A 1084 -74.38 -69.66 -31.96
C PRO A 1084 -73.15 -68.82 -32.41
N GLU A 1085 -72.93 -67.67 -31.75
CA GLU A 1085 -71.68 -66.86 -31.76
C GLU A 1085 -71.29 -66.17 -33.11
N PRO A 1086 -70.25 -65.30 -33.17
CA PRO A 1086 -70.12 -64.03 -32.44
C PRO A 1086 -69.56 -62.86 -33.32
N GLY A 1087 -69.31 -61.68 -32.71
CA GLY A 1087 -68.64 -60.51 -33.35
C GLY A 1087 -69.61 -59.62 -34.15
N GLU A 1088 -69.44 -58.31 -34.33
CA GLU A 1088 -68.32 -57.35 -34.23
C GLU A 1088 -68.94 -55.92 -34.17
N ASP A 1089 -68.31 -54.81 -33.80
CA ASP A 1089 -67.18 -54.55 -32.90
C ASP A 1089 -67.11 -53.03 -32.59
N ILE A 1090 -66.28 -52.66 -31.60
CA ILE A 1090 -65.57 -51.37 -31.47
C ILE A 1090 -66.35 -50.02 -31.46
N HIS A 1091 -66.27 -49.38 -30.29
CA HIS A 1091 -66.14 -47.94 -30.01
C HIS A 1091 -66.21 -46.90 -31.15
N ALA A 1092 -67.01 -45.83 -30.94
CA ALA A 1092 -66.50 -44.44 -30.92
C ALA A 1092 -67.55 -43.45 -30.37
N GLU A 1093 -67.08 -42.21 -30.14
CA GLU A 1093 -67.83 -40.94 -29.97
C GLU A 1093 -68.59 -40.73 -28.63
N SER A 1094 -68.33 -39.65 -27.87
CA SER A 1094 -68.66 -38.20 -28.09
C SER A 1094 -70.12 -37.87 -27.71
N SER A 1095 -70.49 -36.67 -27.24
CA SER A 1095 -69.76 -35.48 -26.76
C SER A 1095 -70.75 -34.47 -26.14
N GLY A 1096 -70.24 -33.42 -25.47
CA GLY A 1096 -71.00 -32.19 -25.13
C GLY A 1096 -71.90 -32.28 -23.89
N ALA A 1097 -72.30 -31.17 -23.26
CA ALA A 1097 -72.01 -29.76 -23.48
C ALA A 1097 -72.16 -29.03 -22.10
N ARG A 1098 -71.22 -28.19 -21.63
CA ARG A 1098 -70.98 -26.77 -21.99
C ARG A 1098 -72.06 -25.80 -21.48
N LEU A 1099 -71.68 -24.94 -20.53
CA LEU A 1099 -71.96 -23.50 -20.45
C LEU A 1099 -70.70 -22.87 -19.84
N GLU A 1100 -69.93 -22.07 -20.59
CA GLU A 1100 -69.91 -20.58 -20.56
C GLU A 1100 -69.00 -20.07 -19.42
N GLU A 1101 -68.16 -19.04 -19.59
CA GLU A 1101 -68.44 -17.74 -20.23
C GLU A 1101 -67.37 -17.26 -21.24
N ALA A 1102 -67.79 -16.31 -22.10
CA ALA A 1102 -66.92 -15.38 -22.85
C ALA A 1102 -66.69 -14.11 -21.97
N SER A 1103 -65.95 -13.06 -22.33
CA SER A 1103 -65.52 -12.54 -23.64
C SER A 1103 -64.42 -11.48 -23.47
N ASN A 1104 -63.61 -11.29 -24.53
CA ASN A 1104 -63.14 -10.02 -25.11
C ASN A 1104 -61.66 -10.06 -25.52
N ASN A 1105 -61.44 -9.84 -26.81
CA ASN A 1105 -60.15 -9.95 -27.48
C ASN A 1105 -59.81 -8.59 -28.11
N THR A 1106 -58.80 -7.89 -27.59
CA THR A 1106 -58.30 -6.63 -28.15
C THR A 1106 -56.92 -6.87 -28.74
N THR A 1107 -56.73 -6.57 -30.03
CA THR A 1107 -55.50 -6.91 -30.74
C THR A 1107 -54.45 -5.81 -30.57
N VAL A 1108 -53.37 -6.11 -29.83
CA VAL A 1108 -52.31 -5.14 -29.53
C VAL A 1108 -51.11 -5.31 -30.49
N ARG A 1109 -50.58 -4.18 -30.99
CA ARG A 1109 -49.37 -4.10 -31.84
C ARG A 1109 -48.16 -3.77 -30.97
N ILE A 1110 -47.16 -4.64 -30.90
CA ILE A 1110 -45.94 -4.44 -30.09
C ILE A 1110 -44.72 -4.24 -30.99
N ASN A 1111 -43.93 -3.20 -30.69
CA ASN A 1111 -42.77 -2.77 -31.47
C ASN A 1111 -41.46 -3.10 -30.74
N PHE A 1112 -40.50 -3.68 -31.44
CA PHE A 1112 -39.12 -3.85 -30.97
C PHE A 1112 -38.21 -2.78 -31.58
N LYS A 1113 -37.42 -2.09 -30.77
CA LYS A 1113 -36.41 -1.11 -31.21
C LYS A 1113 -35.02 -1.49 -30.71
N ILE A 1114 -34.02 -1.41 -31.58
CA ILE A 1114 -32.62 -1.72 -31.28
C ILE A 1114 -31.84 -0.43 -31.06
N ARG A 1115 -30.96 -0.39 -30.04
CA ARG A 1115 -29.92 0.64 -29.91
C ARG A 1115 -28.72 0.22 -30.77
N ASP A 1116 -28.28 1.11 -31.66
CA ASP A 1116 -27.16 0.86 -32.57
C ASP A 1116 -26.43 2.19 -32.85
N GLY A 1117 -25.23 2.35 -32.28
CA GLY A 1117 -24.46 3.59 -32.35
C GLY A 1117 -25.09 4.75 -31.57
N GLY A 1118 -25.70 4.47 -30.41
CA GLY A 1118 -26.36 5.48 -29.55
C GLY A 1118 -27.79 5.85 -29.97
N ILE A 1119 -28.19 5.59 -31.21
CA ILE A 1119 -29.51 5.94 -31.77
C ILE A 1119 -30.42 4.71 -31.79
N TRP A 1120 -31.71 4.92 -31.46
CA TRP A 1120 -32.74 3.89 -31.47
C TRP A 1120 -33.38 3.72 -32.84
N LYS A 1121 -33.32 2.51 -33.39
CA LYS A 1121 -33.85 2.15 -34.72
C LYS A 1121 -34.99 1.11 -34.59
N PRO A 1122 -36.05 1.19 -35.40
CA PRO A 1122 -37.07 0.14 -35.43
C PRO A 1122 -36.47 -1.17 -35.95
N ALA A 1123 -36.77 -2.29 -35.28
CA ALA A 1123 -36.22 -3.60 -35.60
C ALA A 1123 -37.28 -4.55 -36.16
N GLN A 1124 -38.38 -4.75 -35.42
CA GLN A 1124 -39.48 -5.62 -35.82
C GLN A 1124 -40.78 -5.22 -35.12
N THR A 1125 -41.90 -5.26 -35.83
CA THR A 1125 -43.25 -5.03 -35.27
C THR A 1125 -44.04 -6.32 -35.37
N VAL A 1126 -44.79 -6.66 -34.32
CA VAL A 1126 -45.61 -7.88 -34.24
C VAL A 1126 -47.04 -7.51 -33.88
N GLU A 1127 -47.99 -8.02 -34.66
CA GLU A 1127 -49.44 -7.84 -34.45
C GLU A 1127 -50.12 -9.19 -34.23
N ARG A 1128 -50.49 -9.49 -32.98
CA ARG A 1128 -51.70 -10.26 -32.57
C ARG A 1128 -51.67 -10.64 -31.09
N SER A 1129 -52.87 -10.86 -30.53
CA SER A 1129 -53.21 -10.95 -29.11
C SER A 1129 -52.68 -12.15 -28.31
N ASP A 1130 -51.65 -12.88 -28.78
CA ASP A 1130 -51.11 -14.07 -28.10
C ASP A 1130 -49.69 -13.85 -27.58
N SER A 1131 -49.57 -13.79 -26.25
CA SER A 1131 -48.30 -13.67 -25.51
C SER A 1131 -47.26 -14.71 -25.94
N SER A 1132 -47.68 -15.93 -26.32
CA SER A 1132 -46.76 -17.01 -26.69
C SER A 1132 -45.91 -16.73 -27.94
N GLN A 1133 -46.39 -15.88 -28.86
CA GLN A 1133 -45.60 -15.49 -30.04
C GLN A 1133 -44.58 -14.40 -29.71
N ILE A 1134 -44.94 -13.46 -28.84
CA ILE A 1134 -44.03 -12.39 -28.41
C ILE A 1134 -42.94 -12.97 -27.52
N GLU A 1135 -43.24 -13.95 -26.65
CA GLU A 1135 -42.23 -14.74 -25.94
C GLU A 1135 -41.25 -15.43 -26.92
N LYS A 1136 -41.75 -16.09 -27.97
CA LYS A 1136 -40.90 -16.78 -28.97
C LYS A 1136 -40.00 -15.81 -29.74
N VAL A 1137 -40.51 -14.65 -30.15
CA VAL A 1137 -39.71 -13.60 -30.82
C VAL A 1137 -38.66 -13.04 -29.85
N ALA A 1138 -39.05 -12.71 -28.61
CA ALA A 1138 -38.15 -12.24 -27.57
C ALA A 1138 -37.05 -13.27 -27.23
N MET A 1139 -37.38 -14.56 -27.15
CA MET A 1139 -36.42 -15.65 -26.98
C MET A 1139 -35.41 -15.73 -28.13
N ASN A 1140 -35.81 -15.51 -29.38
CA ASN A 1140 -34.89 -15.50 -30.52
C ASN A 1140 -33.89 -14.34 -30.42
N TRP A 1141 -34.33 -13.15 -30.01
CA TRP A 1141 -33.41 -12.02 -29.77
C TRP A 1141 -32.45 -12.27 -28.61
N VAL A 1142 -32.92 -12.87 -27.50
CA VAL A 1142 -32.05 -13.27 -26.36
C VAL A 1142 -31.02 -14.33 -26.76
N ARG A 1143 -31.41 -15.32 -27.58
CA ARG A 1143 -30.45 -16.29 -28.17
C ARG A 1143 -29.38 -15.61 -29.03
N GLY A 1144 -29.70 -14.46 -29.62
CA GLY A 1144 -28.77 -13.57 -30.34
C GLY A 1144 -27.91 -12.66 -29.46
N LYS A 1145 -27.89 -12.85 -28.12
CA LYS A 1145 -27.19 -12.00 -27.13
C LYS A 1145 -27.70 -10.55 -27.02
N TRP A 1146 -29.01 -10.36 -27.23
CA TRP A 1146 -29.68 -9.09 -26.95
C TRP A 1146 -30.46 -9.18 -25.63
N ARG A 1147 -30.36 -8.14 -24.80
CA ARG A 1147 -31.18 -8.02 -23.58
C ARG A 1147 -32.39 -7.12 -23.86
N LEU A 1148 -33.51 -7.52 -23.27
CA LEU A 1148 -34.84 -6.91 -23.44
C LEU A 1148 -35.13 -5.96 -22.28
N PHE A 1149 -35.68 -4.79 -22.58
CA PHE A 1149 -36.05 -3.77 -21.60
C PHE A 1149 -37.39 -3.11 -21.96
N ASN A 1150 -38.13 -2.60 -20.97
CA ASN A 1150 -39.23 -1.65 -21.23
C ASN A 1150 -38.70 -0.23 -21.46
N THR A 1151 -39.60 0.75 -21.66
CA THR A 1151 -39.18 2.15 -21.90
C THR A 1151 -38.60 2.84 -20.66
N GLU A 1152 -38.86 2.30 -19.46
CA GLU A 1152 -38.22 2.71 -18.20
C GLU A 1152 -36.86 2.02 -17.94
N LEU A 1153 -36.32 1.28 -18.92
CA LEU A 1153 -35.07 0.50 -18.81
C LEU A 1153 -35.07 -0.57 -17.70
N ARG A 1154 -36.24 -1.06 -17.30
CA ARG A 1154 -36.35 -2.29 -16.49
C ARG A 1154 -36.12 -3.50 -17.39
N MET A 1155 -35.21 -4.38 -16.96
CA MET A 1155 -34.87 -5.60 -17.71
C MET A 1155 -36.05 -6.59 -17.68
N LEU A 1156 -36.41 -7.13 -18.84
CA LEU A 1156 -37.55 -8.03 -19.01
C LEU A 1156 -37.07 -9.45 -19.33
N ALA A 1157 -37.69 -10.46 -18.72
CA ALA A 1157 -37.62 -11.82 -19.25
C ALA A 1157 -38.53 -11.96 -20.49
N PRO A 1158 -38.23 -12.83 -21.47
CA PRO A 1158 -39.08 -13.05 -22.65
C PRO A 1158 -40.56 -13.32 -22.32
N GLN A 1159 -40.82 -14.03 -21.23
CA GLN A 1159 -42.15 -14.39 -20.72
C GLN A 1159 -42.93 -13.19 -20.16
N GLN A 1160 -42.21 -12.19 -19.65
CA GLN A 1160 -42.78 -10.98 -19.05
C GLN A 1160 -42.95 -9.84 -20.06
N CYS A 1161 -42.46 -10.02 -21.30
CA CYS A 1161 -42.40 -8.96 -22.30
C CYS A 1161 -43.77 -8.46 -22.74
N TYR A 1162 -44.77 -9.34 -22.83
CA TYR A 1162 -46.13 -8.95 -23.22
C TYR A 1162 -46.81 -8.10 -22.15
N ASP A 1163 -46.92 -8.65 -20.93
CA ASP A 1163 -47.64 -8.01 -19.83
C ASP A 1163 -46.97 -6.70 -19.39
N ALA A 1164 -45.63 -6.64 -19.38
CA ALA A 1164 -44.90 -5.45 -18.94
C ALA A 1164 -45.06 -4.25 -19.88
N VAL A 1165 -45.11 -4.44 -21.21
CA VAL A 1165 -45.28 -3.32 -22.16
C VAL A 1165 -46.73 -2.93 -22.39
N ILE A 1166 -47.67 -3.81 -22.07
CA ILE A 1166 -49.09 -3.46 -21.92
C ILE A 1166 -49.29 -2.62 -20.65
N ALA A 1167 -48.68 -3.00 -19.52
CA ALA A 1167 -48.75 -2.25 -18.27
C ALA A 1167 -48.07 -0.86 -18.34
N ASP A 1168 -46.96 -0.72 -19.09
CA ASP A 1168 -46.28 0.56 -19.36
C ASP A 1168 -47.04 1.46 -20.37
N GLY A 1169 -48.04 0.91 -21.07
CA GLY A 1169 -48.88 1.62 -22.05
C GLY A 1169 -48.14 2.10 -23.32
N THR A 1170 -46.87 1.72 -23.49
CA THR A 1170 -45.98 2.16 -24.58
C THR A 1170 -45.87 1.14 -25.72
N TYR A 1171 -46.29 -0.11 -25.47
CA TYR A 1171 -46.26 -1.24 -26.41
C TYR A 1171 -44.91 -1.40 -27.14
N THR A 1172 -43.81 -1.02 -26.48
CA THR A 1172 -42.48 -0.94 -27.09
C THR A 1172 -41.43 -1.63 -26.23
N ILE A 1173 -40.72 -2.59 -26.82
CA ILE A 1173 -39.61 -3.32 -26.20
C ILE A 1173 -38.29 -2.79 -26.77
N LEU A 1174 -37.38 -2.43 -25.87
CA LEU A 1174 -36.05 -1.93 -26.20
C LEU A 1174 -35.03 -3.09 -26.15
N LEU A 1175 -34.24 -3.22 -27.21
CA LEU A 1175 -33.21 -4.24 -27.41
C LEU A 1175 -31.83 -3.59 -27.36
N MET A 1176 -30.98 -4.05 -26.43
CA MET A 1176 -29.59 -3.60 -26.29
C MET A 1176 -28.64 -4.79 -26.29
N ARG A 1177 -27.44 -4.64 -26.90
CA ARG A 1177 -26.42 -5.68 -26.84
C ARG A 1177 -25.82 -5.76 -25.45
N GLU A 1178 -25.46 -6.97 -25.05
CA GLU A 1178 -24.88 -7.26 -23.73
C GLU A 1178 -23.56 -6.51 -23.45
N SER A 1179 -22.88 -6.02 -24.48
CA SER A 1179 -21.63 -5.25 -24.43
C SER A 1179 -21.79 -3.73 -24.37
N GLU A 1180 -23.01 -3.19 -24.42
CA GLU A 1180 -23.29 -1.73 -24.44
C GLU A 1180 -24.06 -1.27 -23.20
N ILE A 1181 -24.02 -2.05 -22.12
CA ILE A 1181 -24.79 -1.81 -20.88
C ILE A 1181 -23.95 -1.04 -19.84
N ASP A 1182 -23.41 0.10 -20.24
CA ASP A 1182 -23.09 1.17 -19.29
C ASP A 1182 -24.30 2.11 -19.24
N ILE A 1183 -24.93 2.21 -18.06
CA ILE A 1183 -26.12 3.04 -17.87
C ILE A 1183 -25.68 4.49 -17.63
N ASP A 1184 -25.47 5.21 -18.72
CA ASP A 1184 -25.27 6.66 -18.68
C ASP A 1184 -26.61 7.43 -18.62
N TYR A 1185 -26.51 8.70 -18.21
CA TYR A 1185 -27.68 9.57 -18.06
C TYR A 1185 -28.34 9.88 -19.42
N GLU A 1186 -27.58 9.78 -20.51
CA GLU A 1186 -28.01 10.03 -21.89
C GLU A 1186 -28.85 8.87 -22.44
N LEU A 1187 -28.47 7.61 -22.19
CA LEU A 1187 -29.30 6.41 -22.41
C LEU A 1187 -30.64 6.55 -21.68
N LEU A 1188 -30.58 6.92 -20.40
CA LEU A 1188 -31.75 6.98 -19.53
C LEU A 1188 -32.75 8.05 -20.01
N LEU A 1189 -32.25 9.24 -20.38
CA LEU A 1189 -33.05 10.29 -21.02
C LEU A 1189 -33.61 9.84 -22.40
N SER A 1190 -32.79 9.23 -23.27
CA SER A 1190 -33.23 8.81 -24.61
C SER A 1190 -34.32 7.71 -24.59
N ALA A 1191 -34.27 6.82 -23.61
CA ALA A 1191 -35.28 5.78 -23.43
C ALA A 1191 -36.59 6.35 -22.87
N MET A 1192 -36.50 7.26 -21.89
CA MET A 1192 -37.65 8.00 -21.36
C MET A 1192 -38.31 8.89 -22.42
N GLU A 1193 -37.53 9.51 -23.32
CA GLU A 1193 -38.06 10.31 -24.43
C GLU A 1193 -38.83 9.43 -25.42
N ILE A 1194 -38.38 8.20 -25.69
CA ILE A 1194 -39.16 7.22 -26.47
C ILE A 1194 -40.44 6.83 -25.73
N GLY A 1195 -40.38 6.52 -24.44
CA GLY A 1195 -41.57 6.20 -23.65
C GLY A 1195 -42.60 7.33 -23.67
N SER A 1196 -42.15 8.58 -23.56
CA SER A 1196 -43.00 9.77 -23.64
C SER A 1196 -43.58 9.98 -25.05
N LYS A 1197 -42.78 9.78 -26.10
CA LYS A 1197 -43.20 9.96 -27.49
C LYS A 1197 -44.17 8.88 -27.96
N GLU A 1198 -44.01 7.63 -27.53
CA GLU A 1198 -44.99 6.58 -27.83
C GLU A 1198 -46.26 6.71 -26.98
N ARG A 1199 -46.17 7.17 -25.71
CA ARG A 1199 -47.35 7.56 -24.91
C ARG A 1199 -48.13 8.70 -25.55
N SER A 1200 -47.46 9.71 -26.12
CA SER A 1200 -48.12 10.80 -26.84
C SER A 1200 -48.95 10.30 -28.03
N LYS A 1201 -48.45 9.35 -28.83
CA LYS A 1201 -49.21 8.79 -29.97
C LYS A 1201 -50.48 8.03 -29.54
N VAL A 1202 -50.48 7.42 -28.35
CA VAL A 1202 -51.67 6.74 -27.79
C VAL A 1202 -52.70 7.76 -27.27
N VAL A 1203 -52.28 9.00 -27.01
CA VAL A 1203 -53.17 10.15 -26.73
C VAL A 1203 -53.69 10.74 -28.05
N ASP A 1204 -52.83 10.93 -29.06
CA ASP A 1204 -53.23 11.42 -30.38
C ASP A 1204 -54.24 10.47 -31.06
N SER A 1205 -54.04 9.15 -30.99
CA SER A 1205 -55.00 8.16 -31.50
C SER A 1205 -56.30 8.05 -30.67
N LYS A 1206 -56.43 8.79 -29.57
CA LYS A 1206 -57.68 8.96 -28.82
C LYS A 1206 -58.32 10.33 -29.08
N LEU A 1207 -57.58 11.28 -29.64
CA LEU A 1207 -58.11 12.57 -30.09
C LEU A 1207 -58.71 12.50 -31.50
N GLU A 1208 -58.29 11.56 -32.35
CA GLU A 1208 -59.01 11.27 -33.60
C GLU A 1208 -60.40 10.63 -33.36
N ASP A 1209 -60.52 9.73 -32.36
CA ASP A 1209 -61.82 9.19 -31.90
C ASP A 1209 -62.66 10.23 -31.11
N LEU A 1210 -62.07 11.38 -30.74
CA LEU A 1210 -62.74 12.49 -30.06
C LEU A 1210 -62.89 13.74 -30.95
N ASP A 1211 -62.80 13.58 -32.28
CA ASP A 1211 -63.71 14.30 -33.18
C ASP A 1211 -64.91 13.41 -33.63
N GLU A 1212 -64.97 12.15 -33.14
CA GLU A 1212 -66.23 11.47 -32.78
C GLU A 1212 -66.54 11.65 -31.27
N ILE A 1213 -66.61 12.93 -30.86
CA ILE A 1213 -67.21 13.48 -29.62
C ILE A 1213 -66.28 13.64 -28.38
N SER A 1214 -65.22 14.41 -28.60
CA SER A 1214 -64.53 15.45 -27.77
C SER A 1214 -64.07 15.17 -26.34
#